data_AF-A0A7J9JC78-F1
#
_entry.id   AF-A0A7J9JC78-F1
#
_cell.length_a   1.000
_cell.length_b   1.000
_cell.length_c   1.000
_cell.angle_alpha   90.00
_cell.angle_beta   90.00
_cell.angle_gamma   90.00
#
_symmetry.space_group_name_H-M   'P 1'
#
loop_
_entity.id
_entity.type
_entity.pdbx_description
1 polymer ?
#
loop_
_entity_poly.entity_id
_entity_poly.type
_entity_poly.pdbx_seq_one_letter_code
_entity_poly.pdbx_strand_id
1 'polypeptide(L)'
;MDHMTDAAETIYVAVGKAVEESKHTLLWALQNLCPTKVCILHVHQPASLCNSSRMNFTATRLHHQQDIGKKILDRIMDDYLLICGQKSVEAAKLNIEMDDAGKGIVELIRDQSIKKLVMGAAANKHFSEGMTDLKSEKAQYVELHAPPSCKIWFICGGQLVHRRPLVENGQSNLSSSASSSSYWTVSNKVASSSDSSVSETLGESPDWLEFNEGSGDDKVFENLEQALFIAEKSNQEAFDELDRRLKAEKDALNAVVHQANEMKSSYIGELRRRKEIEATLRKQNEELEQVKQQRDEARKIARTHKLLLESRGAKSDQVKVLEAKVSSAMEQLQIYQRERDDLRAKLESTCKSIKDHSTIQEEGSSNVHMQQFFSEFSLAEIHDATEDFDPSFKIAGGAYGSVYRCTLRHTEVAIKVLHQNSLQGPLEFQKEVDILSKLRHPNLVTLIGVCPEIWALIYEYLPNGSLEDRLIPRDNTPPLSWQTRIQIATEICSALIFLHASKPQRMVHGNLKPGNILLDTNFGCKLSDFGVCHVLSSLEKSNNMTDISRKFPYLDPQFLNTRTLTPSSDIYSFGIILLQLITGRPPLSIIEDVQRAVNGKRLNDLLDPSAGDWSYVEAEQLTRLALRCCDTNRSRRPDLASEVYKVLELIRNTIGPLSTIHAGSEQLRQPPDSFFCPISKEIMMDPHVAADGFTYELRQIRRWLDGGHDTSPCTNIPLAHRNLIPNHALRSAILEW
;
A
#
# COMPACT_ATOMS: atom_id res chain seq x y z
N MET A 1 -12.58 -16.86 58.51
CA MET A 1 -13.03 -15.49 58.82
C MET A 1 -11.75 -14.74 59.13
N ASP A 2 -11.14 -14.01 58.20
CA ASP A 2 -11.74 -12.89 57.47
C ASP A 2 -11.61 -12.99 55.95
N HIS A 3 -12.77 -13.01 55.29
CA HIS A 3 -12.93 -12.57 53.92
C HIS A 3 -13.07 -11.04 53.95
N MET A 4 -12.00 -10.31 53.66
CA MET A 4 -12.14 -8.96 53.09
C MET A 4 -11.93 -9.10 51.58
N THR A 5 -13.02 -8.90 50.85
CA THR A 5 -13.07 -8.72 49.40
C THR A 5 -12.09 -7.61 49.00
N ASP A 6 -10.93 -7.98 48.46
CA ASP A 6 -10.02 -7.01 47.83
C ASP A 6 -10.71 -6.50 46.56
N ALA A 7 -11.13 -5.24 46.59
CA ALA A 7 -11.83 -4.60 45.47
C ALA A 7 -10.93 -4.66 44.23
N ALA A 8 -11.48 -5.01 43.07
CA ALA A 8 -10.74 -5.14 41.80
C ALA A 8 -9.82 -3.93 41.56
N GLU A 9 -8.52 -4.11 41.82
CA GLU A 9 -7.58 -3.01 41.89
C GLU A 9 -7.22 -2.55 40.47
N THR A 10 -7.61 -1.33 40.11
CA THR A 10 -7.43 -0.80 38.76
C THR A 10 -5.99 -0.32 38.55
N ILE A 11 -5.35 -0.79 37.48
CA ILE A 11 -4.03 -0.32 37.05
C ILE A 11 -4.18 0.76 35.99
N TYR A 12 -3.56 1.91 36.20
CA TYR A 12 -3.59 3.02 35.25
C TYR A 12 -2.36 2.96 34.35
N VAL A 13 -2.54 3.15 33.04
CA VAL A 13 -1.46 3.13 32.06
C VAL A 13 -1.47 4.43 31.26
N ALA A 14 -0.42 5.25 31.41
CA ALA A 14 -0.29 6.51 30.66
C ALA A 14 0.25 6.23 29.24
N VAL A 15 -0.47 6.71 28.22
CA VAL A 15 -0.19 6.44 26.81
C VAL A 15 0.01 7.72 25.98
N GLY A 16 0.86 7.62 24.96
CA GLY A 16 1.18 8.70 24.02
C GLY A 16 0.15 8.88 22.89
N LYS A 17 0.46 9.79 21.96
CA LYS A 17 -0.39 10.13 20.79
C LYS A 17 -0.35 9.07 19.66
N ALA A 18 0.48 8.04 19.79
CA ALA A 18 0.59 6.94 18.84
C ALA A 18 0.60 5.60 19.58
N VAL A 19 -0.19 4.64 19.09
CA VAL A 19 -0.32 3.30 19.70
C VAL A 19 1.03 2.58 19.75
N GLU A 20 1.78 2.59 18.65
CA GLU A 20 3.08 1.92 18.54
C GLU A 20 4.12 2.47 19.53
N GLU A 21 4.00 3.72 19.98
CA GLU A 21 4.93 4.30 20.94
C GLU A 21 4.74 3.74 22.36
N SER A 22 3.50 3.50 22.79
CA SER A 22 3.20 3.06 24.18
C SER A 22 2.66 1.63 24.28
N LYS A 23 2.55 0.90 23.16
CA LYS A 23 2.13 -0.50 23.11
C LYS A 23 2.98 -1.40 24.00
N HIS A 24 4.30 -1.23 24.00
CA HIS A 24 5.20 -2.01 24.85
C HIS A 24 4.98 -1.72 26.34
N THR A 25 4.65 -0.49 26.72
CA THR A 25 4.30 -0.10 28.09
C THR A 25 3.00 -0.78 28.54
N LEU A 26 1.98 -0.80 27.68
CA LEU A 26 0.72 -1.48 27.97
C LEU A 26 0.89 -3.00 28.07
N LEU A 27 1.59 -3.61 27.11
CA LEU A 27 1.83 -5.06 27.11
C LEU A 27 2.63 -5.49 28.34
N TRP A 28 3.64 -4.71 28.75
CA TRP A 28 4.37 -4.96 29.97
C TRP A 28 3.46 -4.94 31.21
N ALA A 29 2.57 -3.94 31.32
CA ALA A 29 1.62 -3.83 32.43
C ALA A 29 0.69 -5.05 32.50
N LEU A 30 0.14 -5.47 31.36
CA LEU A 30 -0.77 -6.62 31.27
C LEU A 30 -0.06 -7.94 31.63
N GLN A 31 1.19 -8.12 31.22
CA GLN A 31 1.96 -9.34 31.45
C GLN A 31 2.52 -9.46 32.86
N ASN A 32 3.00 -8.35 33.46
CA ASN A 32 3.77 -8.39 34.70
C ASN A 32 2.93 -8.08 35.94
N LEU A 33 1.81 -7.37 35.78
CA LEU A 33 0.95 -6.99 36.91
C LEU A 33 -0.40 -7.73 36.92
N CYS A 34 -0.72 -8.50 35.87
CA CYS A 34 -1.92 -9.31 35.72
C CYS A 34 -3.21 -8.63 36.24
N PRO A 35 -3.54 -7.40 35.80
CA PRO A 35 -4.69 -6.66 36.30
C PRO A 35 -6.01 -7.32 35.92
N THR A 36 -7.00 -7.25 36.82
CA THR A 36 -8.40 -7.52 36.50
C THR A 36 -9.06 -6.34 35.79
N LYS A 37 -8.62 -5.11 36.09
CA LYS A 37 -9.08 -3.87 35.47
C LYS A 37 -7.93 -2.92 35.13
N VAL A 38 -7.98 -2.33 33.93
CA VAL A 38 -7.01 -1.34 33.44
C VAL A 38 -7.71 -0.05 33.04
N CYS A 39 -7.12 1.09 33.35
CA CYS A 39 -7.56 2.39 32.86
C CYS A 39 -6.47 3.01 31.97
N ILE A 40 -6.79 3.24 30.70
CA ILE A 40 -5.89 3.91 29.75
C ILE A 40 -6.00 5.41 29.94
N LEU A 41 -4.88 6.05 30.25
CA LEU A 41 -4.78 7.45 30.62
C LEU A 41 -4.06 8.24 29.52
N HIS A 42 -4.68 9.32 29.03
CA HIS A 42 -4.05 10.22 28.05
C HIS A 42 -4.24 11.69 28.42
N VAL A 43 -3.17 12.50 28.30
CA VAL A 43 -3.26 13.96 28.43
C VAL A 43 -3.15 14.58 27.03
N HIS A 44 -4.26 15.13 26.55
CA HIS A 44 -4.33 15.81 25.27
C HIS A 44 -3.73 17.21 25.40
N GLN A 45 -2.65 17.47 24.65
CA GLN A 45 -2.05 18.79 24.54
C GLN A 45 -2.63 19.49 23.29
N PRO A 46 -3.53 20.49 23.45
CA PRO A 46 -4.07 21.24 22.32
C PRO A 46 -2.94 22.02 21.60
N ALA A 47 -3.11 22.27 20.31
CA ALA A 47 -2.10 22.99 19.53
C ALA A 47 -1.95 24.43 20.03
N SER A 48 -0.74 24.83 20.45
CA SER A 48 -0.45 26.21 20.80
C SER A 48 -0.37 27.07 19.53
N LEU A 49 -0.96 28.27 19.56
CA LEU A 49 -0.80 29.26 18.49
C LEU A 49 0.68 29.61 18.34
N CYS A 50 1.30 29.21 17.23
CA CYS A 50 2.55 29.83 16.80
C CYS A 50 2.28 31.31 16.53
N ASN A 51 2.88 32.19 17.35
CA ASN A 51 3.01 33.63 17.09
C ASN A 51 3.98 33.88 15.93
N SER A 52 3.63 33.39 14.73
CA SER A 52 4.20 33.88 13.47
C SER A 52 3.11 34.67 12.76
N SER A 53 3.34 35.97 12.75
CA SER A 53 2.65 37.04 12.04
C SER A 53 1.83 36.61 10.81
N ARG A 54 0.57 37.07 10.81
CA ARG A 54 -0.42 37.13 9.71
C ARG A 54 -1.07 35.80 9.31
N MET A 55 -2.12 35.41 10.01
CA MET A 55 -3.42 34.98 9.42
C MET A 55 -4.50 34.97 10.52
N ASN A 56 -5.56 35.75 10.35
CA ASN A 56 -6.73 35.70 11.23
C ASN A 56 -7.52 34.41 10.92
N PHE A 57 -7.42 33.40 11.78
CA PHE A 57 -8.28 32.22 11.70
C PHE A 57 -9.66 32.54 12.30
N THR A 58 -10.72 32.16 11.60
CA THR A 58 -12.11 32.28 12.10
C THR A 58 -12.40 31.24 13.18
N ALA A 59 -13.16 31.62 14.21
CA ALA A 59 -13.49 30.77 15.36
C ALA A 59 -14.08 29.40 14.98
N THR A 60 -14.88 29.35 13.90
CA THR A 60 -15.48 28.12 13.36
C THR A 60 -14.45 27.08 12.90
N ARG A 61 -13.32 27.54 12.36
CA ARG A 61 -12.25 26.68 11.83
C ARG A 61 -11.38 26.10 12.95
N LEU A 62 -11.27 26.82 14.07
CA LEU A 62 -10.63 26.36 15.31
C LEU A 62 -11.47 25.27 16.01
N HIS A 63 -12.79 25.47 16.12
CA HIS A 63 -13.69 24.44 16.66
C HIS A 63 -13.66 23.15 15.82
N HIS A 64 -13.64 23.26 14.48
CA HIS A 64 -13.55 22.09 13.61
C HIS A 64 -12.21 21.33 13.75
N GLN A 65 -11.08 22.03 13.93
CA GLN A 65 -9.79 21.39 14.17
C GLN A 65 -9.71 20.71 15.54
N GLN A 66 -10.33 21.29 16.58
CA GLN A 66 -10.44 20.66 17.91
C GLN A 66 -11.31 19.40 17.87
N ASP A 67 -12.45 19.43 17.16
CA ASP A 67 -13.33 18.26 16.99
C ASP A 67 -12.66 17.12 16.22
N ILE A 68 -11.86 17.43 15.19
CA ILE A 68 -11.06 16.42 14.47
C ILE A 68 -10.01 15.82 15.42
N GLY A 69 -9.32 16.64 16.21
CA GLY A 69 -8.34 16.19 17.20
C GLY A 69 -8.95 15.24 18.24
N LYS A 70 -10.16 15.56 18.73
CA LYS A 70 -10.90 14.72 19.68
C LYS A 70 -11.32 13.39 19.07
N LYS A 71 -11.80 13.36 17.82
CA LYS A 71 -12.16 12.13 17.10
C LYS A 71 -10.95 11.23 16.83
N ILE A 72 -9.79 11.82 16.50
CA ILE A 72 -8.53 11.07 16.32
C ILE A 72 -8.09 10.46 17.66
N LEU A 73 -8.17 11.23 18.74
CA LEU A 73 -7.84 10.74 20.07
C LEU A 73 -8.75 9.59 20.51
N ASP A 74 -10.06 9.70 20.29
CA ASP A 74 -11.00 8.63 20.62
C ASP A 74 -10.66 7.33 19.90
N ARG A 75 -10.29 7.39 18.61
CA ARG A 75 -9.84 6.20 17.86
C ARG A 75 -8.58 5.57 18.46
N ILE A 76 -7.59 6.39 18.82
CA ILE A 76 -6.34 5.90 19.44
C ILE A 76 -6.63 5.22 20.78
N MET A 77 -7.53 5.80 21.59
CA MET A 77 -7.91 5.20 22.88
C MET A 77 -8.67 3.89 22.69
N ASP A 78 -9.56 3.81 21.69
CA ASP A 78 -10.29 2.58 21.36
C ASP A 78 -9.35 1.46 20.88
N ASP A 79 -8.28 1.78 20.16
CA ASP A 79 -7.24 0.81 19.77
C ASP A 79 -6.51 0.22 20.99
N TYR A 80 -6.23 1.03 22.02
CA TYR A 80 -5.66 0.52 23.28
C TYR A 80 -6.65 -0.37 24.04
N LEU A 81 -7.95 -0.03 24.04
CA LEU A 81 -8.98 -0.87 24.64
C LEU A 81 -9.10 -2.23 23.92
N LEU A 82 -8.94 -2.25 22.60
CA LEU A 82 -8.93 -3.48 21.82
C LEU A 82 -7.78 -4.42 22.23
N ILE A 83 -6.59 -3.87 22.49
CA ILE A 83 -5.42 -4.64 22.99
C ILE A 83 -5.72 -5.25 24.36
N CYS A 84 -6.36 -4.49 25.27
CA CYS A 84 -6.77 -5.01 26.57
C CYS A 84 -7.85 -6.11 26.44
N GLY A 85 -8.81 -5.93 25.54
CA GLY A 85 -9.89 -6.90 25.27
C GLY A 85 -9.37 -8.24 24.75
N GLN A 86 -8.35 -8.23 23.89
CA GLN A 86 -7.67 -9.45 23.44
C GLN A 86 -7.02 -10.25 24.58
N LYS A 87 -6.75 -9.62 25.73
CA LYS A 87 -6.19 -10.24 26.93
C LYS A 87 -7.24 -10.52 28.02
N SER A 88 -8.53 -10.37 27.71
CA SER A 88 -9.66 -10.60 28.64
C SER A 88 -9.59 -9.74 29.92
N VAL A 89 -9.08 -8.51 29.83
CA VAL A 89 -8.99 -7.56 30.94
C VAL A 89 -10.05 -6.47 30.78
N GLU A 90 -10.77 -6.13 31.86
CA GLU A 90 -11.73 -5.01 31.85
C GLU A 90 -10.98 -3.70 31.64
N ALA A 91 -11.33 -2.91 30.62
CA ALA A 91 -10.60 -1.70 30.29
C ALA A 91 -11.50 -0.46 30.19
N ALA A 92 -11.05 0.65 30.77
CA ALA A 92 -11.68 1.97 30.69
C ALA A 92 -10.72 3.00 30.09
N LYS A 93 -11.24 4.12 29.57
CA LYS A 93 -10.45 5.26 29.09
C LYS A 93 -10.68 6.50 29.94
N LEU A 94 -9.61 7.25 30.19
CA LEU A 94 -9.63 8.53 30.91
C LEU A 94 -8.71 9.52 30.19
N ASN A 95 -9.24 10.68 29.83
CA ASN A 95 -8.46 11.73 29.18
C ASN A 95 -8.80 13.12 29.70
N ILE A 96 -7.79 13.98 29.76
CA ILE A 96 -7.93 15.41 30.09
C ILE A 96 -7.19 16.25 29.07
N GLU A 97 -7.54 17.54 28.99
CA GLU A 97 -6.83 18.52 28.17
C GLU A 97 -5.92 19.37 29.06
N MET A 98 -4.62 19.43 28.73
CA MET A 98 -3.66 20.26 29.46
C MET A 98 -2.45 20.57 28.59
N ASP A 99 -1.89 21.77 28.73
CA ASP A 99 -0.72 22.21 27.96
C ASP A 99 0.54 21.39 28.25
N ASP A 100 0.66 20.87 29.47
CA ASP A 100 1.79 20.05 29.91
C ASP A 100 1.31 18.65 30.32
N ALA A 101 1.73 17.64 29.55
CA ALA A 101 1.35 16.26 29.80
C ALA A 101 1.88 15.69 31.13
N GLY A 102 3.05 16.14 31.60
CA GLY A 102 3.60 15.70 32.89
C GLY A 102 2.77 16.24 34.06
N LYS A 103 2.40 17.53 34.01
CA LYS A 103 1.47 18.14 34.98
C LYS A 103 0.10 17.48 34.95
N GLY A 104 -0.43 17.20 33.76
CA GLY A 104 -1.74 16.57 33.62
C GLY A 104 -1.80 15.16 34.20
N ILE A 105 -0.72 14.38 34.05
CA ILE A 105 -0.63 13.07 34.69
C ILE A 105 -0.64 13.22 36.22
N VAL A 106 0.11 14.17 36.78
CA VAL A 106 0.15 14.41 38.23
C VAL A 106 -1.21 14.87 38.78
N GLU A 107 -1.92 15.72 38.05
CA GLU A 107 -3.27 16.16 38.40
C GLU A 107 -4.24 14.99 38.41
N LEU A 108 -4.22 14.13 37.38
CA LEU A 108 -5.03 12.91 37.34
C LEU A 108 -4.73 11.96 38.50
N ILE A 109 -3.46 11.84 38.92
CA ILE A 109 -3.11 11.01 40.08
C ILE A 109 -3.79 11.53 41.35
N ARG A 110 -3.88 12.85 41.53
CA ARG A 110 -4.53 13.47 42.69
C ARG A 110 -6.04 13.34 42.61
N ASP A 111 -6.64 13.75 41.49
CA ASP A 111 -8.09 13.86 41.34
C ASP A 111 -8.78 12.50 41.35
N GLN A 112 -8.16 11.49 40.72
CA GLN A 112 -8.69 10.12 40.68
C GLN A 112 -8.12 9.23 41.78
N SER A 113 -7.32 9.79 42.70
CA SER A 113 -6.65 9.05 43.78
C SER A 113 -5.93 7.78 43.28
N ILE A 114 -5.18 7.91 42.18
CA ILE A 114 -4.52 6.79 41.51
C ILE A 114 -3.45 6.18 42.42
N LYS A 115 -3.59 4.88 42.72
CA LYS A 115 -2.64 4.13 43.56
C LYS A 115 -1.52 3.44 42.76
N LYS A 116 -1.77 3.08 41.50
CA LYS A 116 -0.87 2.29 40.64
C LYS A 116 -0.84 2.85 39.23
N LEU A 117 0.32 3.34 38.79
CA LEU A 117 0.52 3.94 37.46
C LEU A 117 1.69 3.27 36.72
N VAL A 118 1.48 2.90 35.46
CA VAL A 118 2.54 2.48 34.53
C VAL A 118 2.70 3.54 33.45
N MET A 119 3.91 4.00 33.18
CA MET A 119 4.19 5.02 32.17
C MET A 119 5.54 4.83 31.47
N GLY A 120 5.76 5.53 30.36
CA GLY A 120 7.03 5.48 29.61
C GLY A 120 8.18 6.23 30.30
N ALA A 121 9.37 5.62 30.36
CA ALA A 121 10.58 6.22 30.94
C ALA A 121 11.33 7.17 29.99
N ALA A 122 11.19 6.94 28.68
CA ALA A 122 11.83 7.70 27.60
C ALA A 122 11.05 7.53 26.29
N ALA A 123 11.32 8.36 25.28
CA ALA A 123 10.88 8.09 23.92
C ALA A 123 11.68 6.92 23.33
N ASN A 124 11.05 6.03 22.55
CA ASN A 124 11.64 4.78 22.06
C ASN A 124 12.98 4.96 21.31
N LYS A 125 13.19 6.10 20.65
CA LYS A 125 14.44 6.50 19.98
C LYS A 125 15.67 6.67 20.90
N HIS A 126 15.46 6.72 22.22
CA HIS A 126 16.52 6.91 23.23
C HIS A 126 16.71 5.68 24.13
N PHE A 127 16.11 4.55 23.78
CA PHE A 127 16.31 3.28 24.48
C PHE A 127 17.75 2.77 24.30
N SER A 128 18.38 2.40 25.41
CA SER A 128 19.68 1.72 25.46
C SER A 128 19.54 0.51 26.38
N GLU A 129 20.06 -0.64 25.97
CA GLU A 129 20.05 -1.86 26.77
C GLU A 129 20.79 -1.62 28.10
N GLY A 130 20.17 -1.93 29.24
CA GLY A 130 20.72 -1.68 30.58
C GLY A 130 20.45 -0.28 31.18
N MET A 131 19.53 0.49 30.60
CA MET A 131 19.14 1.82 31.11
C MET A 131 18.46 1.76 32.49
N THR A 132 18.94 2.58 33.43
CA THR A 132 18.40 2.69 34.80
C THR A 132 17.78 4.07 35.12
N ASP A 133 18.10 5.09 34.33
CA ASP A 133 17.70 6.49 34.60
C ASP A 133 16.51 6.92 33.74
N LEU A 134 15.67 7.84 34.24
CA LEU A 134 14.59 8.43 33.46
C LEU A 134 15.14 9.50 32.51
N LYS A 135 14.83 9.42 31.21
CA LYS A 135 15.25 10.42 30.18
C LYS A 135 14.11 11.26 29.63
N SER A 136 12.86 10.92 29.93
CA SER A 136 11.70 11.75 29.57
C SER A 136 11.50 12.84 30.61
N GLU A 137 11.47 14.10 30.17
CA GLU A 137 11.14 15.24 31.04
C GLU A 137 9.78 15.05 31.74
N LYS A 138 8.80 14.45 31.03
CA LYS A 138 7.48 14.10 31.61
C LYS A 138 7.61 13.04 32.71
N ALA A 139 8.46 12.03 32.51
CA ALA A 139 8.68 10.96 33.47
C ALA A 139 9.40 11.47 34.72
N GLN A 140 10.44 12.27 34.55
CA GLN A 140 11.16 12.93 35.65
C GLN A 140 10.23 13.86 36.44
N TYR A 141 9.36 14.61 35.74
CA TYR A 141 8.39 15.49 36.39
C TYR A 141 7.38 14.71 37.25
N VAL A 142 6.80 13.63 36.70
CA VAL A 142 5.84 12.77 37.41
C VAL A 142 6.51 12.05 38.58
N GLU A 143 7.74 11.56 38.41
CA GLU A 143 8.53 10.94 39.47
C GLU A 143 8.69 11.89 40.67
N LEU A 144 9.00 13.16 40.42
CA LEU A 144 9.23 14.15 41.47
C LEU A 144 7.94 14.67 42.12
N HIS A 145 6.87 14.87 41.35
CA HIS A 145 5.69 15.63 41.82
C HIS A 145 4.44 14.79 42.10
N ALA A 146 4.40 13.52 41.69
CA ALA A 146 3.26 12.66 42.03
C ALA A 146 3.17 12.41 43.56
N PRO A 147 1.96 12.26 44.13
CA PRO A 147 1.78 11.91 45.53
C PRO A 147 2.55 10.64 45.95
N PRO A 148 3.09 10.58 47.19
CA PRO A 148 3.81 9.39 47.70
C PRO A 148 2.92 8.15 47.84
N SER A 149 1.60 8.34 47.83
CA SER A 149 0.58 7.29 47.84
C SER A 149 0.41 6.57 46.49
N CYS A 150 1.08 7.02 45.42
CA CYS A 150 1.01 6.40 44.10
C CYS A 150 2.31 5.62 43.80
N LYS A 151 2.16 4.32 43.52
CA LYS A 151 3.25 3.46 43.06
C LYS A 151 3.37 3.55 41.53
N ILE A 152 4.59 3.84 41.05
CA ILE A 152 4.82 4.13 39.62
C ILE A 152 5.87 3.18 39.03
N TRP A 153 5.58 2.59 37.87
CA TRP A 153 6.51 1.81 37.06
C TRP A 153 6.83 2.53 35.76
N PHE A 154 8.12 2.74 35.48
CA PHE A 154 8.62 3.41 34.29
C PHE A 154 9.20 2.38 33.31
N ILE A 155 8.60 2.28 32.12
CA ILE A 155 8.89 1.24 31.13
C ILE A 155 9.54 1.85 29.88
N CYS A 156 10.52 1.17 29.29
CA CYS A 156 11.07 1.50 27.98
C CYS A 156 11.44 0.21 27.24
N GLY A 157 11.11 0.11 25.95
CA GLY A 157 11.41 -1.10 25.16
C GLY A 157 10.79 -2.40 25.70
N GLY A 158 9.73 -2.31 26.51
CA GLY A 158 9.12 -3.47 27.18
C GLY A 158 9.88 -3.97 28.41
N GLN A 159 10.84 -3.19 28.94
CA GLN A 159 11.59 -3.50 30.16
C GLN A 159 11.32 -2.44 31.24
N LEU A 160 11.35 -2.87 32.51
CA LEU A 160 11.25 -1.99 33.67
C LEU A 160 12.57 -1.23 33.85
N VAL A 161 12.53 0.10 33.72
CA VAL A 161 13.68 1.00 33.87
C VAL A 161 13.81 1.47 35.31
N HIS A 162 12.72 2.00 35.87
CA HIS A 162 12.70 2.55 37.22
C HIS A 162 11.35 2.25 37.89
N ARG A 163 11.36 2.10 39.22
CA ARG A 163 10.16 1.89 40.03
C ARG A 163 10.17 2.81 41.23
N ARG A 164 9.16 3.68 41.33
CA ARG A 164 8.90 4.48 42.53
C ARG A 164 8.07 3.67 43.53
N PRO A 165 8.63 3.27 44.69
CA PRO A 165 7.90 2.52 45.70
C PRO A 165 6.88 3.41 46.44
N LEU A 166 5.90 2.76 47.08
CA LEU A 166 5.00 3.43 48.01
C LEU A 166 5.80 3.90 49.22
N VAL A 167 5.66 5.17 49.60
CA VAL A 167 6.27 5.69 50.83
C VAL A 167 5.15 5.81 51.86
N GLU A 168 5.06 4.82 52.75
CA GLU A 168 4.22 4.92 53.94
C GLU A 168 4.86 5.94 54.89
N ASN A 169 4.07 6.90 55.37
CA ASN A 169 4.54 7.91 56.31
C ASN A 169 5.03 7.23 57.59
N GLY A 170 6.35 7.07 57.71
CA GLY A 170 6.97 6.55 58.92
C GLY A 170 8.39 6.04 58.72
N GLN A 171 9.32 6.93 58.36
CA GLN A 171 10.68 7.03 58.95
C GLN A 171 11.60 7.83 58.04
N SER A 172 11.97 9.02 58.52
CA SER A 172 13.20 9.70 58.18
C SER A 172 14.38 8.76 58.34
N ASN A 173 15.25 8.64 57.34
CA ASN A 173 16.70 8.60 57.56
C ASN A 173 17.47 8.92 56.28
N LEU A 174 18.32 9.94 56.43
CA LEU A 174 19.38 10.36 55.52
C LEU A 174 20.32 9.18 55.20
N SER A 175 20.72 9.05 53.93
CA SER A 175 22.13 8.85 53.62
C SER A 175 22.48 9.46 52.26
N SER A 176 23.53 10.26 52.32
CA SER A 176 24.13 11.13 51.33
C SER A 176 24.79 10.41 50.15
N SER A 177 24.72 11.01 48.97
CA SER A 177 25.94 11.36 48.23
C SER A 177 25.67 12.54 47.30
N ALA A 178 26.38 13.63 47.56
CA ALA A 178 26.40 14.83 46.74
C ALA A 178 27.35 14.64 45.56
N SER A 179 27.05 15.28 44.42
CA SER A 179 28.07 15.79 43.48
C SER A 179 27.46 16.86 42.55
N SER A 180 27.66 18.10 42.99
CA SER A 180 27.84 19.39 42.30
C SER A 180 27.43 19.68 40.85
N SER A 181 26.95 20.94 40.73
CA SER A 181 27.19 21.94 39.66
C SER A 181 26.12 22.02 38.56
N SER A 182 25.54 23.17 38.19
CA SER A 182 25.58 24.58 38.63
C SER A 182 24.36 25.27 37.99
N TYR A 183 23.55 25.99 38.76
CA TYR A 183 22.41 26.76 38.22
C TYR A 183 22.77 28.23 38.09
N TRP A 184 22.57 28.75 36.88
CA TRP A 184 22.52 30.17 36.57
C TRP A 184 21.23 30.79 37.10
N THR A 185 21.38 31.83 37.91
CA THR A 185 20.32 32.74 38.33
C THR A 185 20.06 33.78 37.24
N VAL A 186 18.82 33.95 36.78
CA VAL A 186 18.35 35.26 36.27
C VAL A 186 16.94 35.52 36.76
N SER A 187 16.83 36.67 37.44
CA SER A 187 15.69 37.22 38.13
C SER A 187 14.58 37.73 37.21
N ASN A 188 13.34 37.59 37.68
CA ASN A 188 12.20 38.39 37.26
C ASN A 188 12.45 39.89 37.54
N LYS A 189 12.17 40.74 36.54
CA LYS A 189 11.89 42.15 36.74
C LYS A 189 10.59 42.52 36.03
N VAL A 190 9.58 42.79 36.85
CA VAL A 190 8.40 43.59 36.50
C VAL A 190 8.82 45.06 36.57
N ALA A 191 8.42 45.85 35.57
CA ALA A 191 8.35 47.30 35.69
C ALA A 191 7.16 47.81 34.88
N SER A 192 6.21 48.37 35.61
CA SER A 192 5.13 49.25 35.19
C SER A 192 5.65 50.60 34.73
N SER A 193 4.95 51.25 33.80
CA SER A 193 4.73 52.70 33.87
C SER A 193 3.46 53.09 33.11
N SER A 194 2.68 53.90 33.81
CA SER A 194 1.35 54.46 33.55
C SER A 194 1.41 55.80 32.79
N ASP A 195 0.21 56.37 32.62
CA ASP A 195 -0.15 57.77 32.28
C ASP A 195 -0.21 58.11 30.79
N SER A 196 -1.19 58.87 30.26
CA SER A 196 -2.40 59.54 30.79
C SER A 196 -3.15 60.13 29.57
N SER A 197 -4.49 60.03 29.53
CA SER A 197 -5.47 61.14 29.50
C SER A 197 -5.68 61.98 28.22
N VAL A 198 -6.99 62.17 27.92
CA VAL A 198 -7.69 63.30 27.24
C VAL A 198 -7.79 63.31 25.70
N SER A 199 -9.02 63.21 25.18
CA SER A 199 -9.77 64.31 24.52
C SER A 199 -10.73 63.79 23.43
N GLU A 200 -12.02 64.04 23.63
CA GLU A 200 -12.97 64.27 22.53
C GLU A 200 -12.49 65.46 21.68
N THR A 201 -12.74 65.45 20.36
CA THR A 201 -13.03 66.67 19.61
C THR A 201 -13.70 66.36 18.28
N LEU A 202 -14.66 67.22 17.98
CA LEU A 202 -15.53 67.29 16.83
C LEU A 202 -14.77 67.65 15.54
N GLY A 203 -15.27 67.11 14.42
CA GLY A 203 -15.57 67.79 13.16
C GLY A 203 -14.53 68.70 12.49
N GLU A 204 -14.19 68.37 11.24
CA GLU A 204 -13.98 69.37 10.19
C GLU A 204 -14.82 69.00 8.96
N SER A 205 -15.67 69.95 8.55
CA SER A 205 -16.44 69.96 7.29
C SER A 205 -15.53 70.43 6.14
N PRO A 206 -15.96 70.28 4.88
CA PRO A 206 -16.16 71.52 4.12
C PRO A 206 -17.55 71.64 3.50
N ASP A 207 -18.14 72.81 3.78
CA ASP A 207 -19.32 73.41 3.15
C ASP A 207 -19.36 73.26 1.63
N TRP A 208 -20.56 73.09 1.09
CA TRP A 208 -21.18 74.12 0.24
C TRP A 208 -22.73 74.03 0.30
N LEU A 209 -23.31 75.16 0.68
CA LEU A 209 -24.63 75.72 0.33
C LEU A 209 -25.84 75.47 1.25
N GLU A 210 -26.09 76.54 2.01
CA GLU A 210 -27.30 76.95 2.71
C GLU A 210 -28.50 77.29 1.79
N PHE A 211 -29.69 76.97 2.35
CA PHE A 211 -31.05 77.54 2.18
C PHE A 211 -31.74 77.55 0.80
N ASN A 212 -32.91 76.87 0.70
CA ASN A 212 -34.18 77.43 1.18
C ASN A 212 -35.33 76.40 1.23
N GLU A 213 -36.25 76.58 2.17
CA GLU A 213 -37.41 75.73 2.47
C GLU A 213 -38.40 75.58 1.31
N GLY A 214 -38.97 74.38 1.19
CA GLY A 214 -40.12 74.10 0.32
C GLY A 214 -40.59 72.66 0.46
N SER A 215 -41.54 72.45 1.38
CA SER A 215 -42.47 71.31 1.52
C SER A 215 -42.18 70.04 0.70
N GLY A 216 -41.64 69.00 1.34
CA GLY A 216 -41.48 67.69 0.68
C GLY A 216 -41.11 66.50 1.57
N ASP A 217 -41.14 66.63 2.89
CA ASP A 217 -40.48 65.67 3.78
C ASP A 217 -41.29 64.40 4.13
N ASP A 218 -42.62 64.42 4.03
CA ASP A 218 -43.43 63.25 4.45
C ASP A 218 -43.27 62.04 3.51
N LYS A 219 -43.04 62.28 2.21
CA LYS A 219 -42.95 61.20 1.21
C LYS A 219 -41.63 60.41 1.28
N VAL A 220 -40.55 61.08 1.69
CA VAL A 220 -39.22 60.48 1.76
C VAL A 220 -39.12 59.60 3.00
N PHE A 221 -39.74 60.02 4.11
CA PHE A 221 -39.76 59.27 5.35
C PHE A 221 -40.65 58.00 5.24
N GLU A 222 -41.84 58.10 4.63
CA GLU A 222 -42.70 56.93 4.36
C GLU A 222 -42.02 55.89 3.46
N ASN A 223 -41.32 56.33 2.41
CA ASN A 223 -40.60 55.43 1.52
C ASN A 223 -39.43 54.72 2.22
N LEU A 224 -38.78 55.38 3.18
CA LEU A 224 -37.68 54.80 3.95
C LEU A 224 -38.19 53.77 4.97
N GLU A 225 -39.29 54.06 5.66
CA GLU A 225 -39.95 53.10 6.56
C GLU A 225 -40.45 51.86 5.81
N GLN A 226 -41.04 52.05 4.63
CA GLN A 226 -41.50 50.94 3.80
C GLN A 226 -40.34 50.09 3.29
N ALA A 227 -39.20 50.70 2.93
CA ALA A 227 -38.00 49.98 2.53
C ALA A 227 -37.37 49.20 3.70
N LEU A 228 -37.34 49.78 4.91
CA LEU A 228 -36.89 49.11 6.13
C LEU A 228 -37.77 47.92 6.49
N PHE A 229 -39.10 48.07 6.40
CA PHE A 229 -40.06 46.99 6.66
C PHE A 229 -39.90 45.83 5.65
N ILE A 230 -39.68 46.12 4.37
CA ILE A 230 -39.41 45.10 3.35
C ILE A 230 -38.07 44.39 3.61
N ALA A 231 -37.03 45.13 4.01
CA ALA A 231 -35.73 44.56 4.34
C ALA A 231 -35.78 43.67 5.60
N GLU A 232 -36.53 44.08 6.62
CA GLU A 232 -36.72 43.29 7.85
C GLU A 232 -37.49 42.00 7.58
N LYS A 233 -38.57 42.07 6.79
CA LYS A 233 -39.30 40.89 6.34
C LYS A 233 -38.43 39.94 5.51
N SER A 234 -37.63 40.49 4.58
CA SER A 234 -36.69 39.68 3.78
C SER A 234 -35.61 39.02 4.62
N ASN A 235 -35.14 39.69 5.68
CA ASN A 235 -34.18 39.11 6.62
C ASN A 235 -34.80 37.99 7.46
N GLN A 236 -36.06 38.13 7.88
CA GLN A 236 -36.78 37.08 8.59
C GLN A 236 -36.99 35.84 7.71
N GLU A 237 -37.39 36.03 6.45
CA GLU A 237 -37.55 34.93 5.49
C GLU A 237 -36.21 34.22 5.21
N ALA A 238 -35.10 34.95 5.15
CA ALA A 238 -33.75 34.39 5.01
C ALA A 238 -33.32 33.60 6.25
N PHE A 239 -33.69 34.05 7.45
CA PHE A 239 -33.43 33.34 8.70
C PHE A 239 -34.23 32.03 8.80
N ASP A 240 -35.51 32.05 8.44
CA ASP A 240 -36.37 30.86 8.44
C ASP A 240 -35.94 29.83 7.39
N GLU A 241 -35.41 30.28 6.25
CA GLU A 241 -34.78 29.43 5.25
C GLU A 241 -33.48 28.79 5.75
N LEU A 242 -32.67 29.54 6.51
CA LEU A 242 -31.46 29.01 7.14
C LEU A 242 -31.78 27.90 8.16
N ASP A 243 -32.79 28.11 9.00
CA ASP A 243 -33.22 27.11 9.99
C ASP A 243 -33.75 25.83 9.32
N ARG A 244 -34.54 25.97 8.23
CA ARG A 244 -34.99 24.83 7.42
C ARG A 244 -33.82 24.05 6.82
N ARG A 245 -32.78 24.73 6.32
CA ARG A 245 -31.58 24.09 5.78
C ARG A 245 -30.78 23.38 6.86
N LEU A 246 -30.61 23.99 8.03
CA LEU A 246 -29.89 23.40 9.16
C LEU A 246 -30.59 22.12 9.64
N LYS A 247 -31.93 22.13 9.66
CA LYS A 247 -32.73 20.95 10.02
C LYS A 247 -32.59 19.84 8.99
N ALA A 248 -32.68 20.17 7.70
CA ALA A 248 -32.48 19.20 6.62
C ALA A 248 -31.05 18.60 6.63
N GLU A 249 -30.02 19.41 6.93
CA GLU A 249 -28.64 18.94 7.04
C GLU A 249 -28.45 18.00 8.24
N LYS A 250 -29.08 18.30 9.38
CA LYS A 250 -29.09 17.43 10.56
C LYS A 250 -29.78 16.10 10.30
N ASP A 251 -30.92 16.12 9.61
CA ASP A 251 -31.67 14.90 9.28
C ASP A 251 -30.90 14.03 8.27
N ALA A 252 -30.25 14.65 7.27
CA ALA A 252 -29.36 13.95 6.35
C ALA A 252 -28.15 13.33 7.07
N LEU A 253 -27.53 14.03 8.02
CA LEU A 253 -26.43 13.52 8.81
C LEU A 253 -26.86 12.32 9.67
N ASN A 254 -28.04 12.38 10.29
CA ASN A 254 -28.59 11.27 11.07
C ASN A 254 -28.86 10.03 10.21
N ALA A 255 -29.36 10.21 8.98
CA ALA A 255 -29.56 9.11 8.03
C ALA A 255 -28.22 8.45 7.65
N VAL A 256 -27.18 9.24 7.37
CA VAL A 256 -25.83 8.74 7.07
C VAL A 256 -25.23 7.98 8.26
N VAL A 257 -25.43 8.47 9.48
CA VAL A 257 -24.98 7.80 10.71
C VAL A 257 -25.71 6.47 10.92
N HIS A 258 -27.02 6.42 10.67
CA HIS A 258 -27.79 5.18 10.75
C HIS A 258 -27.28 4.14 9.74
N GLN A 259 -27.10 4.55 8.49
CA GLN A 259 -26.56 3.68 7.43
C GLN A 259 -25.14 3.20 7.75
N ALA A 260 -24.29 4.06 8.32
CA ALA A 260 -22.95 3.68 8.77
C ALA A 260 -22.97 2.65 9.91
N ASN A 261 -23.92 2.78 10.84
CA ASN A 261 -24.10 1.82 11.94
C ASN A 261 -24.63 0.46 11.45
N GLU A 262 -25.54 0.45 10.47
CA GLU A 262 -26.02 -0.77 9.83
C GLU A 262 -24.91 -1.48 9.06
N MET A 263 -24.11 -0.74 8.27
CA MET A 263 -22.93 -1.29 7.59
C MET A 263 -21.89 -1.84 8.59
N LYS A 264 -21.67 -1.15 9.71
CA LYS A 264 -20.76 -1.62 10.78
C LYS A 264 -21.27 -2.92 11.42
N SER A 265 -22.58 -3.02 11.68
CA SER A 265 -23.19 -4.23 12.23
C SER A 265 -23.07 -5.41 11.26
N SER A 266 -23.34 -5.17 9.97
CA SER A 266 -23.17 -6.16 8.90
C SER A 266 -21.72 -6.66 8.79
N TYR A 267 -20.75 -5.73 8.79
CA TYR A 267 -19.32 -6.05 8.75
C TYR A 267 -18.85 -6.88 9.95
N ILE A 268 -19.35 -6.57 11.17
CA ILE A 268 -19.04 -7.36 12.37
C ILE A 268 -19.62 -8.78 12.28
N GLY A 269 -20.82 -8.93 11.71
CA GLY A 269 -21.44 -10.23 11.45
C GLY A 269 -20.61 -11.09 10.49
N GLU A 270 -20.16 -10.48 9.39
CA GLU A 270 -19.31 -11.15 8.40
C GLU A 270 -17.94 -11.54 8.98
N LEU A 271 -17.32 -10.67 9.79
CA LEU A 271 -16.07 -10.97 10.47
C LEU A 271 -16.21 -12.17 11.43
N ARG A 272 -17.35 -12.32 12.10
CA ARG A 272 -17.64 -13.46 12.98
C ARG A 272 -17.78 -14.75 12.17
N ARG A 273 -18.53 -14.69 11.07
CA ARG A 273 -18.73 -15.84 10.16
C ARG A 273 -17.40 -16.32 9.57
N ARG A 274 -16.52 -15.39 9.17
CA ARG A 274 -15.16 -15.71 8.68
C ARG A 274 -14.31 -16.43 9.74
N LYS A 275 -14.35 -15.98 10.99
CA LYS A 275 -13.62 -16.65 12.10
C LYS A 275 -14.14 -18.05 12.38
N GLU A 276 -15.45 -18.28 12.30
CA GLU A 276 -16.06 -19.61 12.46
C GLU A 276 -15.63 -20.56 11.33
N ILE A 277 -15.58 -20.06 10.10
CA ILE A 277 -15.09 -20.82 8.93
C ILE A 277 -13.60 -21.13 9.08
N GLU A 278 -12.77 -20.16 9.46
CA GLU A 278 -11.33 -20.35 9.66
C GLU A 278 -11.03 -21.38 10.76
N ALA A 279 -11.79 -21.36 11.85
CA ALA A 279 -11.67 -22.36 12.92
C ALA A 279 -12.02 -23.78 12.43
N THR A 280 -13.05 -23.89 11.59
CA THR A 280 -13.47 -25.17 11.00
C THR A 280 -12.41 -25.69 10.03
N LEU A 281 -11.87 -24.82 9.18
CA LEU A 281 -10.85 -25.16 8.19
C LEU A 281 -9.53 -25.57 8.87
N ARG A 282 -9.17 -24.91 9.97
CA ARG A 282 -8.02 -25.30 10.79
C ARG A 282 -8.16 -26.71 11.35
N LYS A 283 -9.33 -27.05 11.90
CA LYS A 283 -9.61 -28.40 12.41
C LYS A 283 -9.50 -29.46 11.31
N GLN A 284 -10.08 -29.20 10.14
CA GLN A 284 -9.98 -30.11 9.00
C GLN A 284 -8.55 -30.28 8.49
N ASN A 285 -7.74 -29.21 8.52
CA ASN A 285 -6.34 -29.28 8.09
C ASN A 285 -5.48 -30.09 9.09
N GLU A 286 -5.78 -29.98 10.39
CA GLU A 286 -5.16 -30.82 11.42
C GLU A 286 -5.51 -32.30 11.24
N GLU A 287 -6.77 -32.63 10.91
CA GLU A 287 -7.20 -33.99 10.59
C GLU A 287 -6.50 -34.53 9.33
N LEU A 288 -6.38 -33.71 8.27
CA LEU A 288 -5.69 -34.08 7.04
C LEU A 288 -4.20 -34.38 7.28
N GLU A 289 -3.54 -33.60 8.14
CA GLU A 289 -2.13 -33.80 8.44
C GLU A 289 -1.88 -35.08 9.25
N GLN A 290 -2.79 -35.45 10.15
CA GLN A 290 -2.76 -36.75 10.84
C GLN A 290 -2.88 -37.91 9.85
N VAL A 291 -3.78 -37.82 8.89
CA VAL A 291 -3.96 -38.84 7.84
C VAL A 291 -2.69 -38.97 6.97
N LYS A 292 -2.04 -37.85 6.62
CA LYS A 292 -0.77 -37.88 5.88
C LYS A 292 0.35 -38.56 6.67
N GLN A 293 0.48 -38.27 7.97
CA GLN A 293 1.48 -38.91 8.82
C GLN A 293 1.27 -40.43 8.91
N GLN A 294 0.03 -40.88 9.07
CA GLN A 294 -0.29 -42.31 9.07
C GLN A 294 0.05 -42.98 7.73
N ARG A 295 -0.25 -42.32 6.61
CA ARG A 295 0.11 -42.80 5.26
C ARG A 295 1.62 -42.94 5.08
N ASP A 296 2.38 -41.95 5.53
CA ASP A 296 3.84 -41.94 5.34
C ASP A 296 4.53 -42.99 6.20
N GLU A 297 4.02 -43.26 7.41
CA GLU A 297 4.48 -44.36 8.25
C GLU A 297 4.14 -45.72 7.61
N ALA A 298 2.93 -45.91 7.09
CA ALA A 298 2.55 -47.13 6.36
C ALA A 298 3.44 -47.37 5.13
N ARG A 299 3.77 -46.31 4.38
CA ARG A 299 4.72 -46.37 3.26
C ARG A 299 6.12 -46.75 3.69
N LYS A 300 6.58 -46.22 4.83
CA LYS A 300 7.89 -46.54 5.39
C LYS A 300 7.97 -48.02 5.75
N ILE A 301 6.98 -48.54 6.47
CA ILE A 301 6.86 -49.96 6.79
C ILE A 301 6.90 -50.82 5.52
N ALA A 302 6.11 -50.47 4.50
CA ALA A 302 6.10 -51.19 3.22
C ALA A 302 7.48 -51.19 2.52
N ARG A 303 8.22 -50.08 2.55
CA ARG A 303 9.59 -49.98 1.99
C ARG A 303 10.58 -50.84 2.77
N THR A 304 10.55 -50.82 4.10
CA THR A 304 11.45 -51.63 4.94
C THR A 304 11.22 -53.12 4.68
N HIS A 305 9.95 -53.53 4.54
CA HIS A 305 9.61 -54.91 4.19
C HIS A 305 10.02 -55.30 2.77
N LYS A 306 9.95 -54.38 1.80
CA LYS A 306 10.46 -54.61 0.43
C LYS A 306 11.98 -54.85 0.41
N LEU A 307 12.75 -54.06 1.15
CA LEU A 307 14.21 -54.23 1.26
C LEU A 307 14.60 -55.55 1.97
N LEU A 308 13.79 -56.00 2.94
CA LEU A 308 13.96 -57.31 3.59
C LEU A 308 13.69 -58.49 2.63
N LEU A 309 12.83 -58.30 1.62
CA LEU A 309 12.57 -59.29 0.56
C LEU A 309 13.72 -59.36 -0.45
N GLU A 310 14.29 -58.22 -0.82
CA GLU A 310 15.41 -58.14 -1.78
C GLU A 310 16.72 -58.74 -1.21
N SER A 311 16.88 -58.77 0.12
CA SER A 311 18.07 -59.31 0.79
C SER A 311 18.03 -60.82 1.09
N ARG A 312 16.91 -61.52 0.87
CA ARG A 312 16.73 -62.91 1.31
C ARG A 312 16.14 -63.79 0.20
N GLY A 313 17.02 -64.38 -0.60
CA GLY A 313 16.65 -65.36 -1.62
C GLY A 313 15.95 -66.60 -1.03
N ALA A 314 14.68 -66.79 -1.44
CA ALA A 314 13.80 -67.97 -1.36
C ALA A 314 13.27 -68.49 0.01
N LYS A 315 11.92 -68.62 0.10
CA LYS A 315 11.14 -69.83 0.51
C LYS A 315 9.61 -69.60 0.33
N SER A 316 8.94 -70.52 -0.37
CA SER A 316 7.59 -70.40 -0.94
C SER A 316 6.44 -70.10 0.04
N ASP A 317 6.52 -70.58 1.29
CA ASP A 317 5.42 -70.40 2.26
C ASP A 317 5.42 -69.03 2.96
N GLN A 318 6.59 -68.39 3.09
CA GLN A 318 6.68 -67.03 3.63
C GLN A 318 6.26 -65.97 2.60
N VAL A 319 6.41 -66.27 1.30
CA VAL A 319 5.92 -65.40 0.22
C VAL A 319 4.40 -65.28 0.25
N LYS A 320 3.66 -66.38 0.45
CA LYS A 320 2.18 -66.35 0.53
C LYS A 320 1.65 -65.54 1.73
N VAL A 321 2.30 -65.68 2.89
CA VAL A 321 1.95 -64.90 4.10
C VAL A 321 2.27 -63.41 3.89
N LEU A 322 3.31 -63.09 3.13
CA LEU A 322 3.71 -61.72 2.83
C LEU A 322 2.86 -61.10 1.72
N GLU A 323 2.45 -61.86 0.69
CA GLU A 323 1.48 -61.42 -0.33
C GLU A 323 0.15 -61.03 0.32
N ALA A 324 -0.36 -61.85 1.24
CA ALA A 324 -1.57 -61.51 2.00
C ALA A 324 -1.43 -60.22 2.81
N LYS A 325 -0.25 -59.94 3.37
CA LYS A 325 0.03 -58.71 4.12
C LYS A 325 0.18 -57.48 3.21
N VAL A 326 0.78 -57.64 2.02
CA VAL A 326 0.88 -56.58 1.01
C VAL A 326 -0.51 -56.25 0.46
N SER A 327 -1.35 -57.25 0.17
CA SER A 327 -2.74 -57.04 -0.22
C SER A 327 -3.53 -56.30 0.86
N SER A 328 -3.38 -56.69 2.13
CA SER A 328 -4.03 -55.99 3.25
C SER A 328 -3.55 -54.53 3.40
N ALA A 329 -2.26 -54.26 3.21
CA ALA A 329 -1.73 -52.89 3.25
C ALA A 329 -2.19 -52.04 2.04
N MET A 330 -2.35 -52.66 0.87
CA MET A 330 -2.88 -51.97 -0.32
C MET A 330 -4.36 -51.65 -0.16
N GLU A 331 -5.16 -52.53 0.44
CA GLU A 331 -6.56 -52.26 0.79
C GLU A 331 -6.68 -51.10 1.79
N GLN A 332 -5.84 -51.06 2.82
CA GLN A 332 -5.79 -49.92 3.75
C GLN A 332 -5.42 -48.62 3.03
N LEU A 333 -4.45 -48.65 2.11
CA LEU A 333 -4.07 -47.48 1.33
C LEU A 333 -5.24 -46.97 0.46
N GLN A 334 -6.05 -47.87 -0.08
CA GLN A 334 -7.23 -47.53 -0.87
C GLN A 334 -8.34 -46.89 -0.02
N ILE A 335 -8.51 -47.34 1.23
CA ILE A 335 -9.43 -46.71 2.19
C ILE A 335 -8.98 -45.28 2.48
N TYR A 336 -7.69 -45.07 2.78
CA TYR A 336 -7.16 -43.73 3.04
C TYR A 336 -7.23 -42.80 1.82
N GLN A 337 -7.09 -43.33 0.60
CA GLN A 337 -7.30 -42.56 -0.62
C GLN A 337 -8.75 -42.08 -0.74
N ARG A 338 -9.73 -42.95 -0.46
CA ARG A 338 -11.15 -42.57 -0.47
C ARG A 338 -11.48 -41.55 0.60
N GLU A 339 -10.96 -41.69 1.82
CA GLU A 339 -11.19 -40.71 2.90
C GLU A 339 -10.63 -39.33 2.54
N ARG A 340 -9.43 -39.28 1.94
CA ARG A 340 -8.85 -38.03 1.43
C ARG A 340 -9.74 -37.39 0.36
N ASP A 341 -10.22 -38.18 -0.59
CA ASP A 341 -11.03 -37.68 -1.70
C ASP A 341 -12.41 -37.20 -1.20
N ASP A 342 -12.99 -37.86 -0.20
CA ASP A 342 -14.24 -37.44 0.47
C ASP A 342 -14.05 -36.15 1.29
N LEU A 343 -12.92 -36.00 2.00
CA LEU A 343 -12.55 -34.75 2.67
C LEU A 343 -12.32 -33.60 1.68
N ARG A 344 -11.73 -33.88 0.52
CA ARG A 344 -11.53 -32.90 -0.55
C ARG A 344 -12.87 -32.45 -1.15
N ALA A 345 -13.78 -33.38 -1.40
CA ALA A 345 -15.14 -33.07 -1.87
C ALA A 345 -15.93 -32.24 -0.84
N LYS A 346 -15.77 -32.51 0.47
CA LYS A 346 -16.37 -31.70 1.53
C LYS A 346 -15.79 -30.29 1.60
N LEU A 347 -14.48 -30.13 1.41
CA LEU A 347 -13.83 -28.83 1.34
C LEU A 347 -14.37 -28.01 0.15
N GLU A 348 -14.44 -28.64 -1.02
CA GLU A 348 -14.94 -28.02 -2.25
C GLU A 348 -16.42 -27.63 -2.15
N SER A 349 -17.25 -28.48 -1.55
CA SER A 349 -18.66 -28.16 -1.25
C SER A 349 -18.79 -26.98 -0.28
N THR A 350 -17.91 -26.89 0.73
CA THR A 350 -17.92 -25.79 1.71
C THR A 350 -17.48 -24.48 1.04
N CYS A 351 -16.44 -24.52 0.20
CA CYS A 351 -16.01 -23.37 -0.62
C CYS A 351 -17.10 -22.90 -1.59
N LYS A 352 -17.87 -23.84 -2.15
CA LYS A 352 -19.02 -23.52 -3.01
C LYS A 352 -20.14 -22.82 -2.23
N SER A 353 -20.50 -23.31 -1.05
CA SER A 353 -21.46 -22.64 -0.17
C SER A 353 -20.98 -21.25 0.29
N ILE A 354 -19.67 -21.02 0.40
CA ILE A 354 -19.09 -19.70 0.69
C ILE A 354 -19.26 -18.74 -0.50
N LYS A 355 -19.05 -19.22 -1.74
CA LYS A 355 -19.33 -18.44 -2.96
C LYS A 355 -20.81 -18.09 -3.06
N ASP A 356 -21.70 -19.04 -2.83
CA ASP A 356 -23.15 -18.82 -2.90
C ASP A 356 -23.64 -17.81 -1.84
N HIS A 357 -23.03 -17.77 -0.66
CA HIS A 357 -23.33 -16.75 0.36
C HIS A 357 -22.79 -15.35 0.01
N SER A 358 -21.69 -15.25 -0.73
CA SER A 358 -21.18 -13.95 -1.21
C SER A 358 -22.01 -13.37 -2.36
N THR A 359 -22.65 -14.21 -3.18
CA THR A 359 -23.49 -13.77 -4.31
C THR A 359 -24.85 -13.22 -3.87
N ILE A 360 -25.38 -13.64 -2.71
CA ILE A 360 -26.70 -13.19 -2.21
C ILE A 360 -26.67 -11.77 -1.62
N GLN A 361 -25.49 -11.18 -1.37
CA GLN A 361 -25.37 -9.83 -0.79
C GLN A 361 -25.15 -8.70 -1.80
N GLU A 362 -25.02 -8.99 -3.10
CA GLU A 362 -24.77 -7.97 -4.14
C GLU A 362 -26.01 -7.54 -4.95
N GLU A 363 -27.19 -8.12 -4.75
CA GLU A 363 -28.40 -7.70 -5.50
C GLU A 363 -29.10 -6.43 -4.96
N GLY A 364 -28.49 -5.72 -3.99
CA GLY A 364 -29.13 -4.61 -3.28
C GLY A 364 -28.61 -3.20 -3.53
N SER A 365 -27.65 -2.98 -4.44
CA SER A 365 -27.15 -1.62 -4.68
C SER A 365 -26.73 -1.40 -6.14
N SER A 366 -27.67 -0.86 -6.92
CA SER A 366 -27.42 -0.35 -8.26
C SER A 366 -26.44 0.82 -8.20
N ASN A 367 -25.19 0.64 -8.63
CA ASN A 367 -24.52 1.54 -9.58
C ASN A 367 -23.09 1.12 -9.98
N VAL A 368 -22.92 0.97 -11.29
CA VAL A 368 -21.69 0.93 -12.11
C VAL A 368 -20.78 -0.29 -11.93
N HIS A 369 -21.11 -1.35 -12.67
CA HIS A 369 -20.18 -2.43 -13.00
C HIS A 369 -19.01 -1.84 -13.84
N MET A 370 -17.94 -1.39 -13.17
CA MET A 370 -16.67 -1.15 -13.86
C MET A 370 -16.11 -2.51 -14.28
N GLN A 371 -16.14 -2.75 -15.58
CA GLN A 371 -15.71 -3.98 -16.24
C GLN A 371 -14.27 -4.34 -15.79
N GLN A 372 -14.11 -5.41 -15.01
CA GLN A 372 -12.79 -5.92 -14.63
C GLN A 372 -12.10 -6.49 -15.89
N PHE A 373 -10.93 -5.94 -16.24
CA PHE A 373 -10.17 -6.30 -17.44
C PHE A 373 -9.22 -7.50 -17.27
N PHE A 374 -9.45 -8.36 -16.27
CA PHE A 374 -8.58 -9.51 -15.96
C PHE A 374 -9.42 -10.73 -15.58
N SER A 375 -8.91 -11.93 -15.82
CA SER A 375 -9.61 -13.19 -15.50
C SER A 375 -9.21 -13.76 -14.14
N GLU A 376 -10.14 -14.39 -13.44
CA GLU A 376 -9.80 -15.23 -12.29
C GLU A 376 -9.51 -16.66 -12.75
N PHE A 377 -8.39 -17.21 -12.26
CA PHE A 377 -7.95 -18.57 -12.52
C PHE A 377 -7.99 -19.40 -11.24
N SER A 378 -8.44 -20.64 -11.37
CA SER A 378 -8.49 -21.59 -10.25
C SER A 378 -7.10 -22.10 -9.90
N LEU A 379 -6.91 -22.53 -8.63
CA LEU A 379 -5.66 -23.17 -8.22
C LEU A 379 -5.33 -24.41 -9.08
N ALA A 380 -6.34 -25.19 -9.47
CA ALA A 380 -6.17 -26.34 -10.36
C ALA A 380 -5.56 -25.95 -11.72
N GLU A 381 -6.06 -24.89 -12.36
CA GLU A 381 -5.50 -24.40 -13.62
C GLU A 381 -4.03 -23.94 -13.47
N ILE A 382 -3.68 -23.33 -12.33
CA ILE A 382 -2.29 -22.93 -12.07
C ILE A 382 -1.41 -24.16 -11.84
N HIS A 383 -1.87 -25.18 -11.10
CA HIS A 383 -1.13 -26.43 -10.91
C HIS A 383 -0.89 -27.16 -12.23
N ASP A 384 -1.92 -27.26 -13.07
CA ASP A 384 -1.81 -27.90 -14.38
C ASP A 384 -0.83 -27.14 -15.29
N ALA A 385 -0.90 -25.80 -15.31
CA ALA A 385 -0.03 -24.98 -16.15
C ALA A 385 1.43 -24.91 -15.67
N THR A 386 1.67 -25.14 -14.37
CA THR A 386 3.01 -25.10 -13.75
C THR A 386 3.62 -26.47 -13.51
N GLU A 387 2.91 -27.55 -13.85
CA GLU A 387 3.25 -28.94 -13.49
C GLU A 387 3.60 -29.08 -12.00
N ASP A 388 2.67 -28.64 -11.12
CA ASP A 388 2.89 -28.58 -9.67
C ASP A 388 4.09 -27.72 -9.25
N PHE A 389 4.27 -26.56 -9.91
CA PHE A 389 5.39 -25.64 -9.71
C PHE A 389 6.75 -26.28 -9.97
N ASP A 390 6.87 -27.06 -11.04
CA ASP A 390 8.13 -27.69 -11.42
C ASP A 390 9.24 -26.62 -11.60
N PRO A 391 10.42 -26.81 -10.97
CA PRO A 391 11.51 -25.83 -11.04
C PRO A 391 11.99 -25.49 -12.46
N SER A 392 11.75 -26.33 -13.46
CA SER A 392 12.13 -26.09 -14.85
C SER A 392 11.35 -24.94 -15.50
N PHE A 393 10.14 -24.65 -15.05
CA PHE A 393 9.35 -23.50 -15.52
C PHE A 393 9.72 -22.20 -14.79
N LYS A 394 10.52 -22.26 -13.72
CA LYS A 394 10.86 -21.09 -12.91
C LYS A 394 11.86 -20.20 -13.64
N ILE A 395 11.44 -18.98 -13.96
CA ILE A 395 12.27 -17.96 -14.64
C ILE A 395 12.90 -16.97 -13.67
N ALA A 396 12.28 -16.73 -12.52
CA ALA A 396 12.83 -15.85 -11.49
C ALA A 396 12.42 -16.28 -10.08
N GLY A 397 13.25 -15.95 -9.10
CA GLY A 397 12.96 -16.18 -7.69
C GLY A 397 13.67 -15.16 -6.81
N GLY A 398 12.97 -14.66 -5.79
CA GLY A 398 13.53 -13.68 -4.87
C GLY A 398 12.75 -13.57 -3.56
N ALA A 399 13.04 -12.52 -2.81
CA ALA A 399 12.39 -12.23 -1.52
C ALA A 399 10.86 -12.02 -1.63
N TYR A 400 10.34 -11.80 -2.83
CA TYR A 400 8.96 -11.37 -3.09
C TYR A 400 8.10 -12.43 -3.79
N GLY A 401 8.70 -13.55 -4.20
CA GLY A 401 7.97 -14.65 -4.82
C GLY A 401 8.82 -15.45 -5.78
N SER A 402 8.15 -16.34 -6.50
CA SER A 402 8.71 -17.05 -7.65
C SER A 402 7.87 -16.74 -8.88
N VAL A 403 8.54 -16.57 -10.02
CA VAL A 403 7.90 -16.34 -11.31
C VAL A 403 8.13 -17.56 -12.20
N TYR A 404 7.06 -18.08 -12.77
CA TYR A 404 7.06 -19.25 -13.65
C TYR A 404 6.60 -18.84 -15.05
N ARG A 405 7.28 -19.34 -16.09
CA ARG A 405 6.83 -19.23 -17.48
C ARG A 405 5.95 -20.43 -17.79
N CYS A 406 4.71 -20.19 -18.17
CA CYS A 406 3.73 -21.24 -18.41
C CYS A 406 2.91 -20.93 -19.66
N THR A 407 2.19 -21.94 -20.16
CA THR A 407 1.13 -21.73 -21.15
C THR A 407 -0.22 -21.94 -20.48
N LEU A 408 -1.03 -20.90 -20.39
CA LEU A 408 -2.34 -20.91 -19.75
C LEU A 408 -3.40 -20.58 -20.79
N ARG A 409 -4.35 -21.51 -21.02
CA ARG A 409 -5.38 -21.40 -22.08
C ARG A 409 -4.79 -20.99 -23.44
N HIS A 410 -3.71 -21.66 -23.85
CA HIS A 410 -2.95 -21.39 -25.10
C HIS A 410 -2.26 -20.02 -25.18
N THR A 411 -2.17 -19.28 -24.08
CA THR A 411 -1.44 -18.00 -23.99
C THR A 411 -0.16 -18.22 -23.18
N GLU A 412 0.98 -17.77 -23.69
CA GLU A 412 2.21 -17.73 -22.87
C GLU A 412 2.09 -16.65 -21.80
N VAL A 413 2.32 -17.04 -20.55
CA VAL A 413 2.14 -16.17 -19.39
C VAL A 413 3.31 -16.27 -18.42
N ALA A 414 3.50 -15.21 -17.63
CA ALA A 414 4.34 -15.20 -16.46
C ALA A 414 3.47 -15.26 -15.19
N ILE A 415 3.56 -16.35 -14.44
CA ILE A 415 2.82 -16.56 -13.19
C ILE A 415 3.72 -16.19 -12.01
N LYS A 416 3.44 -15.07 -11.37
CA LYS A 416 4.15 -14.59 -10.18
C LYS A 416 3.39 -15.04 -8.93
N VAL A 417 3.94 -15.99 -8.19
CA VAL A 417 3.40 -16.48 -6.92
C VAL A 417 4.08 -15.74 -5.77
N LEU A 418 3.32 -14.99 -4.99
CA LEU A 418 3.84 -14.24 -3.84
C LEU A 418 4.09 -15.17 -2.65
N HIS A 419 5.13 -14.89 -1.85
CA HIS A 419 5.50 -15.75 -0.71
C HIS A 419 4.43 -15.74 0.38
N GLN A 420 3.88 -16.93 0.65
CA GLN A 420 2.75 -17.10 1.56
C GLN A 420 3.07 -16.79 3.04
N ASN A 421 4.33 -16.93 3.44
CA ASN A 421 4.79 -16.73 4.81
C ASN A 421 5.19 -15.28 5.13
N SER A 422 5.06 -14.36 4.18
CA SER A 422 5.31 -12.94 4.42
C SER A 422 4.01 -12.25 4.82
N LEU A 423 4.01 -11.49 5.93
CA LEU A 423 2.89 -10.61 6.33
C LEU A 423 2.55 -9.55 5.26
N GLN A 424 3.36 -9.46 4.20
CA GLN A 424 3.29 -8.46 3.14
C GLN A 424 2.62 -8.99 1.86
N GLY A 425 2.67 -10.29 1.57
CA GLY A 425 2.16 -10.89 0.32
C GLY A 425 0.70 -10.55 -0.03
N PRO A 426 -0.27 -10.71 0.88
CA PRO A 426 -1.67 -10.36 0.60
C PRO A 426 -1.90 -8.87 0.36
N LEU A 427 -1.17 -8.00 1.07
CA LEU A 427 -1.27 -6.55 0.87
C LEU A 427 -0.66 -6.12 -0.47
N GLU A 428 0.45 -6.76 -0.87
CA GLU A 428 1.10 -6.54 -2.17
C GLU A 428 0.20 -7.02 -3.31
N PHE A 429 -0.37 -8.22 -3.19
CA PHE A 429 -1.36 -8.76 -4.11
C PHE A 429 -2.50 -7.77 -4.34
N GLN A 430 -3.19 -7.36 -3.26
CA GLN A 430 -4.35 -6.49 -3.38
C GLN A 430 -4.00 -5.14 -4.01
N LYS A 431 -2.87 -4.53 -3.60
CA LYS A 431 -2.41 -3.27 -4.19
C LYS A 431 -2.14 -3.40 -5.67
N GLU A 432 -1.43 -4.44 -6.08
CA GLU A 432 -1.05 -4.62 -7.48
C GLU A 432 -2.29 -4.89 -8.35
N VAL A 433 -3.25 -5.68 -7.86
CA VAL A 433 -4.56 -5.88 -8.52
C VAL A 433 -5.35 -4.58 -8.60
N ASP A 434 -5.44 -3.80 -7.52
CA ASP A 434 -6.18 -2.53 -7.48
C ASP A 434 -5.61 -1.49 -8.46
N ILE A 435 -4.30 -1.53 -8.69
CA ILE A 435 -3.57 -0.65 -9.61
C ILE A 435 -3.76 -1.13 -11.05
N LEU A 436 -3.40 -2.39 -11.32
CA LEU A 436 -3.39 -2.93 -12.67
C LEU A 436 -4.77 -3.25 -13.22
N SER A 437 -5.81 -3.32 -12.38
CA SER A 437 -7.19 -3.39 -12.85
C SER A 437 -7.68 -2.08 -13.48
N LYS A 438 -7.06 -0.94 -13.14
CA LYS A 438 -7.52 0.40 -13.53
C LYS A 438 -6.63 1.09 -14.57
N LEU A 439 -5.42 0.56 -14.79
CA LEU A 439 -4.43 1.17 -15.67
C LEU A 439 -4.10 0.25 -16.86
N ARG A 440 -4.04 0.86 -18.04
CA ARG A 440 -3.60 0.24 -19.29
C ARG A 440 -2.75 1.26 -20.05
N HIS A 441 -1.55 0.86 -20.44
CA HIS A 441 -0.62 1.67 -21.21
C HIS A 441 0.40 0.73 -21.88
N PRO A 442 0.85 0.99 -23.12
CA PRO A 442 1.73 0.09 -23.87
C PRO A 442 3.04 -0.26 -23.13
N ASN A 443 3.56 0.67 -22.34
CA ASN A 443 4.80 0.50 -21.57
C ASN A 443 4.56 0.11 -20.09
N LEU A 444 3.40 -0.45 -19.75
CA LEU A 444 3.13 -1.08 -18.46
C LEU A 444 2.81 -2.56 -18.69
N VAL A 445 3.25 -3.45 -17.80
CA VAL A 445 2.95 -4.87 -17.91
C VAL A 445 1.45 -5.12 -17.79
N THR A 446 0.92 -5.97 -18.67
CA THR A 446 -0.51 -6.30 -18.70
C THR A 446 -0.81 -7.43 -17.72
N LEU A 447 -1.70 -7.15 -16.77
CA LEU A 447 -2.30 -8.17 -15.90
C LEU A 447 -3.39 -8.92 -16.70
N ILE A 448 -3.12 -10.18 -17.04
CA ILE A 448 -4.04 -11.09 -17.73
C ILE A 448 -5.05 -11.66 -16.73
N GLY A 449 -4.61 -11.99 -15.52
CA GLY A 449 -5.47 -12.55 -14.51
C GLY A 449 -4.84 -12.72 -13.14
N VAL A 450 -5.62 -13.30 -12.23
CA VAL A 450 -5.23 -13.51 -10.84
C VAL A 450 -5.68 -14.88 -10.36
N CYS A 451 -4.96 -15.44 -9.38
CA CYS A 451 -5.41 -16.59 -8.60
C CYS A 451 -5.33 -16.23 -7.11
N PRO A 452 -6.45 -15.79 -6.50
CA PRO A 452 -6.47 -15.32 -5.11
C PRO A 452 -6.13 -16.42 -4.09
N GLU A 453 -6.39 -17.69 -4.42
CA GLU A 453 -6.18 -18.86 -3.55
C GLU A 453 -4.72 -19.01 -3.10
N ILE A 454 -3.78 -18.60 -3.95
CA ILE A 454 -2.33 -18.67 -3.69
C ILE A 454 -1.63 -17.31 -3.87
N TRP A 455 -2.39 -16.22 -3.94
CA TRP A 455 -1.87 -14.87 -4.17
C TRP A 455 -0.98 -14.78 -5.43
N ALA A 456 -1.43 -15.39 -6.52
CA ALA A 456 -0.69 -15.39 -7.79
C ALA A 456 -1.23 -14.35 -8.77
N LEU A 457 -0.32 -13.65 -9.43
CA LEU A 457 -0.59 -12.66 -10.48
C LEU A 457 -0.12 -13.24 -11.82
N ILE A 458 -0.97 -13.18 -12.84
CA ILE A 458 -0.73 -13.74 -14.16
C ILE A 458 -0.56 -12.59 -15.15
N TYR A 459 0.65 -12.45 -15.68
CA TYR A 459 1.03 -11.40 -16.64
C TYR A 459 1.28 -11.96 -18.02
N GLU A 460 1.31 -11.06 -19.01
CA GLU A 460 1.95 -11.35 -20.29
C GLU A 460 3.41 -11.78 -20.10
N TYR A 461 3.85 -12.77 -20.88
CA TYR A 461 5.25 -13.19 -20.87
C TYR A 461 6.10 -12.29 -21.78
N LEU A 462 7.22 -11.80 -21.25
CA LEU A 462 8.15 -10.91 -21.96
C LEU A 462 9.50 -11.64 -22.17
N PRO A 463 9.80 -12.08 -23.40
CA PRO A 463 10.84 -13.08 -23.65
C PRO A 463 12.27 -12.56 -23.53
N ASN A 464 12.49 -11.25 -23.63
CA ASN A 464 13.85 -10.68 -23.58
C ASN A 464 14.33 -10.37 -22.15
N GLY A 465 13.56 -10.77 -21.13
CA GLY A 465 13.92 -10.65 -19.72
C GLY A 465 13.82 -9.21 -19.21
N SER A 466 14.57 -8.88 -18.17
CA SER A 466 14.64 -7.52 -17.63
C SER A 466 15.76 -6.70 -18.28
N LEU A 467 15.70 -5.38 -18.14
CA LEU A 467 16.78 -4.48 -18.54
C LEU A 467 18.06 -4.76 -17.74
N GLU A 468 17.94 -5.23 -16.49
CA GLU A 468 19.09 -5.63 -15.68
C GLU A 468 19.90 -6.76 -16.34
N ASP A 469 19.21 -7.74 -16.94
CA ASP A 469 19.84 -8.86 -17.66
C ASP A 469 20.60 -8.41 -18.92
N ARG A 470 20.27 -7.24 -19.46
CA ARG A 470 20.92 -6.66 -20.64
C ARG A 470 22.03 -5.67 -20.32
N LEU A 471 21.95 -5.00 -19.17
CA LEU A 471 22.99 -4.10 -18.66
C LEU A 471 24.13 -4.86 -17.98
N ILE A 472 23.84 -6.01 -17.36
CA ILE A 472 24.81 -6.91 -16.75
C ILE A 472 24.86 -8.16 -17.64
N PRO A 473 25.88 -8.32 -18.51
CA PRO A 473 25.91 -9.42 -19.47
C PRO A 473 25.83 -10.77 -18.75
N ARG A 474 24.67 -11.42 -18.85
CA ARG A 474 24.50 -12.84 -18.54
C ARG A 474 24.49 -13.61 -19.85
N ASP A 475 25.13 -14.77 -19.85
CA ASP A 475 25.01 -15.78 -20.92
C ASP A 475 25.35 -15.30 -22.35
N ASN A 476 26.27 -14.34 -22.50
CA ASN A 476 26.73 -13.80 -23.79
C ASN A 476 25.62 -13.18 -24.67
N THR A 477 24.52 -12.70 -24.09
CA THR A 477 23.50 -11.99 -24.88
C THR A 477 24.07 -10.70 -25.47
N PRO A 478 23.72 -10.34 -26.72
CA PRO A 478 24.24 -9.14 -27.36
C PRO A 478 23.84 -7.88 -26.58
N PRO A 479 24.76 -6.89 -26.45
CA PRO A 479 24.47 -5.63 -25.77
C PRO A 479 23.42 -4.83 -26.53
N LEU A 480 22.65 -4.02 -25.80
CA LEU A 480 21.69 -3.11 -26.42
C LEU A 480 22.45 -1.97 -27.12
N SER A 481 22.10 -1.70 -28.37
CA SER A 481 22.59 -0.53 -29.09
C SER A 481 22.12 0.76 -28.41
N TRP A 482 22.85 1.84 -28.57
CA TRP A 482 22.49 3.11 -27.97
C TRP A 482 21.10 3.59 -28.43
N GLN A 483 20.70 3.29 -29.66
CA GLN A 483 19.38 3.61 -30.21
C GLN A 483 18.27 2.89 -29.43
N THR A 484 18.43 1.59 -29.19
CA THR A 484 17.49 0.81 -28.38
C THR A 484 17.46 1.34 -26.94
N ARG A 485 18.60 1.77 -26.39
CA ARG A 485 18.64 2.39 -25.05
C ARG A 485 17.87 3.71 -24.99
N ILE A 486 17.92 4.55 -26.04
CA ILE A 486 17.10 5.77 -26.16
C ILE A 486 15.61 5.43 -26.27
N GLN A 487 15.25 4.41 -27.05
CA GLN A 487 13.88 3.94 -27.14
C GLN A 487 13.35 3.53 -25.76
N ILE A 488 14.07 2.66 -25.05
CA ILE A 488 13.73 2.23 -23.69
C ILE A 488 13.60 3.42 -22.75
N ALA A 489 14.54 4.37 -22.78
CA ALA A 489 14.46 5.58 -21.96
C ALA A 489 13.19 6.41 -22.25
N THR A 490 12.83 6.54 -23.52
CA THR A 490 11.63 7.29 -23.96
C THR A 490 10.35 6.61 -23.50
N GLU A 491 10.29 5.28 -23.61
CA GLU A 491 9.15 4.46 -23.20
C GLU A 491 8.97 4.43 -21.67
N ILE A 492 10.05 4.34 -20.89
CA ILE A 492 10.00 4.50 -19.42
C ILE A 492 9.45 5.89 -19.08
N CYS A 493 9.95 6.94 -19.75
CA CYS A 493 9.48 8.31 -19.52
C CYS A 493 7.99 8.45 -19.82
N SER A 494 7.51 7.87 -20.93
CA SER A 494 6.09 7.85 -21.31
C SER A 494 5.22 7.16 -20.25
N ALA A 495 5.63 5.98 -19.77
CA ALA A 495 4.94 5.25 -18.71
C ALA A 495 4.85 6.07 -17.40
N LEU A 496 5.95 6.72 -16.99
CA LEU A 496 5.97 7.54 -15.77
C LEU A 496 5.06 8.77 -15.90
N ILE A 497 5.04 9.44 -17.05
CA ILE A 497 4.12 10.56 -17.32
C ILE A 497 2.67 10.10 -17.14
N PHE A 498 2.31 8.96 -17.73
CA PHE A 498 0.98 8.38 -17.61
C PHE A 498 0.59 8.08 -16.15
N LEU A 499 1.47 7.44 -15.39
CA LEU A 499 1.25 7.14 -13.97
C LEU A 499 1.08 8.43 -13.14
N HIS A 500 1.95 9.42 -13.36
CA HIS A 500 1.95 10.68 -12.61
C HIS A 500 0.75 11.57 -12.95
N ALA A 501 0.17 11.40 -14.13
CA ALA A 501 -1.04 12.11 -14.59
C ALA A 501 -2.36 11.46 -14.11
N SER A 502 -2.31 10.23 -13.58
CA SER A 502 -3.50 9.46 -13.18
C SER A 502 -4.30 10.18 -12.07
N LYS A 503 -5.64 10.06 -12.14
CA LYS A 503 -6.62 10.64 -11.20
C LYS A 503 -7.49 9.54 -10.58
N PRO A 504 -8.03 9.70 -9.35
CA PRO A 504 -8.06 10.92 -8.52
C PRO A 504 -6.75 11.19 -7.75
N GLN A 505 -5.88 10.19 -7.61
CA GLN A 505 -4.58 10.32 -6.94
C GLN A 505 -3.46 10.00 -7.93
N ARG A 506 -2.44 10.86 -7.98
CA ARG A 506 -1.24 10.62 -8.79
C ARG A 506 -0.55 9.34 -8.33
N MET A 507 -0.24 8.47 -9.27
CA MET A 507 0.37 7.19 -8.96
C MET A 507 1.89 7.31 -9.07
N VAL A 508 2.59 6.89 -8.03
CA VAL A 508 4.05 6.85 -7.98
C VAL A 508 4.47 5.40 -8.11
N HIS A 509 5.41 5.11 -9.01
CA HIS A 509 5.91 3.76 -9.20
C HIS A 509 6.61 3.27 -7.93
N GLY A 510 7.54 4.05 -7.39
CA GLY A 510 8.14 3.87 -6.06
C GLY A 510 9.21 2.78 -5.95
N ASN A 511 9.31 1.89 -6.95
CA ASN A 511 10.30 0.81 -7.03
C ASN A 511 10.93 0.70 -8.43
N LEU A 512 11.23 1.84 -9.07
CA LEU A 512 11.78 1.86 -10.42
C LEU A 512 13.26 1.46 -10.41
N LYS A 513 13.60 0.38 -11.12
CA LYS A 513 14.96 -0.16 -11.27
C LYS A 513 15.04 -1.04 -12.53
N PRO A 514 16.23 -1.32 -13.10
CA PRO A 514 16.39 -2.15 -14.29
C PRO A 514 15.73 -3.54 -14.19
N GLY A 515 15.74 -4.18 -13.03
CA GLY A 515 15.10 -5.48 -12.82
C GLY A 515 13.56 -5.46 -12.91
N ASN A 516 12.95 -4.28 -12.85
CA ASN A 516 11.49 -4.09 -12.95
C ASN A 516 11.09 -3.44 -14.30
N ILE A 517 12.01 -3.43 -15.27
CA ILE A 517 11.78 -2.97 -16.63
C ILE A 517 11.94 -4.20 -17.52
N LEU A 518 10.83 -4.78 -17.95
CA LEU A 518 10.81 -6.01 -18.75
C LEU A 518 10.80 -5.67 -20.24
N LEU A 519 11.37 -6.55 -21.06
CA LEU A 519 11.59 -6.32 -22.49
C LEU A 519 10.81 -7.34 -23.33
N ASP A 520 10.01 -6.82 -24.27
CA ASP A 520 9.30 -7.63 -25.26
C ASP A 520 10.25 -8.14 -26.37
N THR A 521 9.70 -8.88 -27.34
CA THR A 521 10.45 -9.43 -28.49
C THR A 521 11.22 -8.40 -29.31
N ASN A 522 10.74 -7.15 -29.36
CA ASN A 522 11.30 -6.05 -30.12
C ASN A 522 12.16 -5.10 -29.26
N PHE A 523 12.47 -5.49 -28.02
CA PHE A 523 13.12 -4.64 -27.02
C PHE A 523 12.32 -3.39 -26.63
N GLY A 524 11.01 -3.38 -26.91
CA GLY A 524 10.08 -2.46 -26.27
C GLY A 524 9.97 -2.81 -24.78
N CYS A 525 9.93 -1.78 -23.93
CA CYS A 525 9.94 -1.97 -22.49
C CYS A 525 8.56 -1.81 -21.85
N LYS A 526 8.33 -2.59 -20.79
CA LYS A 526 7.15 -2.54 -19.94
C LYS A 526 7.55 -2.51 -18.47
N LEU A 527 7.03 -1.54 -17.72
CA LEU A 527 7.26 -1.46 -16.27
C LEU A 527 6.46 -2.53 -15.53
N SER A 528 7.03 -3.07 -14.46
CA SER A 528 6.40 -4.05 -13.55
C SER A 528 6.57 -3.66 -12.07
N ASP A 529 5.89 -4.36 -11.16
CA ASP A 529 6.03 -4.22 -9.70
C ASP A 529 5.71 -2.80 -9.16
N PHE A 530 4.52 -2.30 -9.51
CA PHE A 530 4.06 -0.95 -9.15
C PHE A 530 3.64 -0.79 -7.69
N GLY A 531 3.89 0.38 -7.11
CA GLY A 531 3.24 0.80 -5.86
C GLY A 531 3.74 0.09 -4.60
N VAL A 532 4.83 -0.68 -4.72
CA VAL A 532 5.42 -1.40 -3.58
C VAL A 532 6.80 -0.86 -3.24
N CYS A 533 6.88 0.01 -2.23
CA CYS A 533 8.16 0.44 -1.67
C CYS A 533 8.55 -0.45 -0.50
N HIS A 534 9.29 -1.53 -0.80
CA HIS A 534 9.76 -2.51 0.19
C HIS A 534 10.92 -2.00 1.05
N VAL A 535 11.40 -0.78 0.80
CA VAL A 535 12.57 -0.23 1.50
C VAL A 535 12.21 0.08 2.96
N LEU A 536 10.96 0.44 3.27
CA LEU A 536 10.54 0.81 4.62
C LEU A 536 10.80 -0.29 5.66
N SER A 537 10.49 -1.55 5.34
CA SER A 537 10.73 -2.70 6.25
C SER A 537 12.22 -3.08 6.39
N SER A 538 13.06 -2.68 5.43
CA SER A 538 14.53 -2.87 5.50
C SER A 538 15.24 -1.73 6.21
N LEU A 539 14.68 -0.51 6.17
CA LEU A 539 15.23 0.68 6.84
C LEU A 539 15.12 0.61 8.36
N GLU A 540 14.23 -0.23 8.89
CA GLU A 540 14.09 -0.48 10.33
C GLU A 540 15.27 -1.27 10.93
N LYS A 541 16.08 -1.92 10.07
CA LYS A 541 17.18 -2.81 10.49
C LYS A 541 18.58 -2.23 10.30
N SER A 542 18.72 -1.08 9.63
CA SER A 542 20.03 -0.44 9.38
C SER A 542 19.99 1.05 9.72
N ASN A 543 20.91 1.48 10.59
CA ASN A 543 21.01 2.87 11.08
C ASN A 543 21.99 3.74 10.26
N ASN A 544 22.69 3.18 9.26
CA ASN A 544 23.72 3.89 8.51
C ASN A 544 23.25 4.28 7.10
N MET A 545 23.19 5.59 6.83
CA MET A 545 22.76 6.17 5.54
C MET A 545 23.60 5.71 4.33
N THR A 546 24.91 5.53 4.53
CA THR A 546 25.85 5.07 3.49
C THR A 546 25.63 3.61 3.09
N ASP A 547 25.22 2.77 4.05
CA ASP A 547 24.94 1.36 3.83
C ASP A 547 23.59 1.17 3.11
N ILE A 548 22.60 2.00 3.48
CA ILE A 548 21.30 2.08 2.79
C ILE A 548 21.47 2.51 1.33
N SER A 549 22.28 3.54 1.07
CA SER A 549 22.55 4.03 -0.30
C SER A 549 23.22 2.96 -1.17
N ARG A 550 24.15 2.17 -0.61
CA ARG A 550 24.73 1.01 -1.32
C ARG A 550 23.70 -0.07 -1.63
N LYS A 551 22.83 -0.37 -0.67
CA LYS A 551 21.83 -1.44 -0.80
C LYS A 551 20.68 -1.06 -1.74
N PHE A 552 20.35 0.23 -1.81
CA PHE A 552 19.25 0.75 -2.60
C PHE A 552 19.69 1.95 -3.45
N PRO A 553 20.51 1.71 -4.50
CA PRO A 553 21.16 2.78 -5.25
C PRO A 553 20.20 3.61 -6.13
N TYR A 554 18.99 3.10 -6.40
CA TYR A 554 17.95 3.82 -7.15
C TYR A 554 17.04 4.65 -6.24
N LEU A 555 17.21 4.58 -4.92
CA LEU A 555 16.32 5.21 -3.96
C LEU A 555 16.60 6.70 -3.84
N ASP A 556 15.55 7.52 -3.95
CA ASP A 556 15.64 8.96 -3.76
C ASP A 556 16.22 9.29 -2.37
N PRO A 557 17.35 10.02 -2.27
CA PRO A 557 17.95 10.36 -0.99
C PRO A 557 17.01 11.21 -0.11
N GLN A 558 16.10 12.00 -0.71
CA GLN A 558 15.10 12.74 0.07
C GLN A 558 14.02 11.83 0.65
N PHE A 559 13.73 10.68 0.03
CA PHE A 559 12.75 9.74 0.58
C PHE A 559 13.21 9.19 1.93
N LEU A 560 14.51 9.01 2.13
CA LEU A 560 15.08 8.58 3.40
C LEU A 560 14.78 9.56 4.54
N ASN A 561 14.70 10.85 4.23
CA ASN A 561 14.37 11.91 5.18
C ASN A 561 12.86 12.08 5.36
N THR A 562 12.10 12.14 4.26
CA THR A 562 10.67 12.49 4.33
C THR A 562 9.75 11.29 4.54
N ARG A 563 10.23 10.07 4.26
CA ARG A 563 9.43 8.81 4.22
C ARG A 563 8.20 8.86 3.31
N THR A 564 8.18 9.81 2.39
CA THR A 564 7.09 10.06 1.45
C THR A 564 7.59 9.90 0.04
N LEU A 565 7.00 8.97 -0.70
CA LEU A 565 7.20 8.80 -2.13
C LEU A 565 6.45 9.88 -2.89
N THR A 566 7.11 10.48 -3.86
CA THR A 566 6.51 11.48 -4.74
C THR A 566 6.87 11.18 -6.19
N PRO A 567 6.18 11.77 -7.18
CA PRO A 567 6.60 11.74 -8.59
C PRO A 567 8.09 12.08 -8.78
N SER A 568 8.63 13.01 -7.98
CA SER A 568 10.05 13.37 -8.00
C SER A 568 10.97 12.22 -7.58
N SER A 569 10.52 11.27 -6.76
CA SER A 569 11.29 10.09 -6.39
C SER A 569 11.49 9.16 -7.59
N ASP A 570 10.46 8.95 -8.43
CA ASP A 570 10.60 8.18 -9.67
C ASP A 570 11.54 8.87 -10.66
N ILE A 571 11.51 10.21 -10.74
CA ILE A 571 12.44 10.99 -11.58
C ILE A 571 13.90 10.74 -11.18
N TYR A 572 14.20 10.64 -9.89
CA TYR A 572 15.55 10.30 -9.41
C TYR A 572 15.96 8.91 -9.85
N SER A 573 15.12 7.91 -9.60
CA SER A 573 15.38 6.53 -10.01
C SER A 573 15.58 6.42 -11.53
N PHE A 574 14.77 7.14 -12.31
CA PHE A 574 14.90 7.24 -13.76
C PHE A 574 16.23 7.88 -14.18
N GLY A 575 16.67 8.94 -13.48
CA GLY A 575 17.98 9.56 -13.70
C GLY A 575 19.14 8.58 -13.53
N ILE A 576 19.12 7.74 -12.48
CA ILE A 576 20.14 6.70 -12.29
C ILE A 576 20.13 5.71 -13.47
N ILE A 577 18.95 5.28 -13.91
CA ILE A 577 18.80 4.35 -15.05
C ILE A 577 19.33 4.98 -16.34
N LEU A 578 19.06 6.27 -16.59
CA LEU A 578 19.64 6.98 -17.73
C LEU A 578 21.16 6.99 -17.69
N LEU A 579 21.77 7.25 -16.53
CA LEU A 579 23.23 7.21 -16.37
C LEU A 579 23.78 5.80 -16.67
N GLN A 580 23.08 4.75 -16.26
CA GLN A 580 23.49 3.37 -16.58
C GLN A 580 23.34 3.05 -18.06
N LEU A 581 22.27 3.49 -18.71
CA LEU A 581 22.07 3.30 -20.15
C LEU A 581 23.19 3.97 -20.95
N ILE A 582 23.66 5.14 -20.53
CA ILE A 582 24.77 5.86 -21.19
C ILE A 582 26.11 5.14 -20.99
N THR A 583 26.37 4.69 -19.76
CA THR A 583 27.73 4.27 -19.36
C THR A 583 27.95 2.76 -19.32
N GLY A 584 26.88 1.96 -19.27
CA GLY A 584 26.96 0.51 -19.04
C GLY A 584 27.49 0.13 -17.67
N ARG A 585 27.58 1.08 -16.73
CA ARG A 585 28.22 0.90 -15.41
C ARG A 585 27.20 0.56 -14.30
N PRO A 586 27.64 -0.10 -13.22
CA PRO A 586 26.81 -0.30 -12.05
C PRO A 586 26.39 1.05 -11.43
N PRO A 587 25.26 1.09 -10.68
CA PRO A 587 24.67 2.35 -10.22
C PRO A 587 25.43 2.97 -9.02
N LEU A 588 26.32 2.21 -8.38
CA LEU A 588 27.13 2.71 -7.28
C LEU A 588 28.17 3.73 -7.81
N SER A 589 28.31 4.87 -7.12
CA SER A 589 29.19 6.01 -7.48
C SER A 589 28.97 6.63 -8.87
N ILE A 590 27.98 6.18 -9.63
CA ILE A 590 27.78 6.58 -11.03
C ILE A 590 27.59 8.10 -11.19
N ILE A 591 26.88 8.76 -10.26
CA ILE A 591 26.68 10.21 -10.29
C ILE A 591 28.02 10.95 -10.17
N GLU A 592 28.85 10.56 -9.20
CA GLU A 592 30.13 11.23 -8.91
C GLU A 592 31.11 11.06 -10.08
N ASP A 593 31.16 9.85 -10.64
CA ASP A 593 32.04 9.53 -11.76
C ASP A 593 31.65 10.29 -13.03
N VAL A 594 30.35 10.33 -13.34
CA VAL A 594 29.83 11.07 -14.48
C VAL A 594 30.02 12.58 -14.29
N GLN A 595 29.72 13.13 -13.12
CA GLN A 595 29.92 14.56 -12.84
C GLN A 595 31.39 14.95 -13.01
N ARG A 596 32.33 14.11 -12.54
CA ARG A 596 33.78 14.34 -12.68
C ARG A 596 34.20 14.35 -14.15
N ALA A 597 33.70 13.40 -14.94
CA ALA A 597 34.01 13.33 -16.37
C ALA A 597 33.41 14.49 -17.17
N VAL A 598 32.16 14.88 -16.90
CA VAL A 598 31.53 16.05 -17.55
C VAL A 598 32.31 17.33 -17.23
N ASN A 599 32.66 17.55 -15.95
CA ASN A 599 33.46 18.72 -15.54
C ASN A 599 34.88 18.70 -16.17
N GLY A 600 35.46 17.51 -16.33
CA GLY A 600 36.76 17.31 -16.98
C GLY A 600 36.72 17.24 -18.51
N LYS A 601 35.55 17.41 -19.14
CA LYS A 601 35.32 17.25 -20.60
C LYS A 601 35.80 15.89 -21.15
N ARG A 602 35.63 14.84 -20.36
CA ARG A 602 36.05 13.46 -20.65
C ARG A 602 34.87 12.49 -20.71
N LEU A 603 33.72 12.96 -21.22
CA LEU A 603 32.50 12.15 -21.29
C LEU A 603 32.68 10.91 -22.18
N ASN A 604 33.42 11.01 -23.29
CA ASN A 604 33.70 9.88 -24.19
C ASN A 604 34.32 8.67 -23.48
N ASP A 605 35.15 8.91 -22.44
CA ASP A 605 35.78 7.84 -21.66
C ASP A 605 34.77 7.05 -20.80
N LEU A 606 33.56 7.58 -20.62
CA LEU A 606 32.49 6.96 -19.85
C LEU A 606 31.39 6.33 -20.71
N LEU A 607 31.29 6.69 -21.99
CA LEU A 607 30.27 6.12 -22.88
C LEU A 607 30.50 4.62 -23.03
N ASP A 608 29.42 3.85 -22.99
CA ASP A 608 29.51 2.41 -23.12
C ASP A 608 29.91 2.02 -24.55
N PRO A 609 31.12 1.48 -24.78
CA PRO A 609 31.56 1.09 -26.12
C PRO A 609 30.75 -0.09 -26.68
N SER A 610 30.12 -0.90 -25.81
CA SER A 610 29.29 -2.04 -26.23
C SER A 610 27.96 -1.60 -26.86
N ALA A 611 27.53 -0.35 -26.62
CA ALA A 611 26.32 0.22 -27.20
C ALA A 611 26.51 0.69 -28.66
N GLY A 612 27.72 0.60 -29.20
CA GLY A 612 28.12 1.17 -30.48
C GLY A 612 28.48 2.65 -30.40
N ASP A 613 28.49 3.32 -31.54
CA ASP A 613 28.98 4.69 -31.67
C ASP A 613 27.93 5.71 -31.21
N TRP A 614 28.03 6.14 -29.96
CA TRP A 614 27.26 7.26 -29.44
C TRP A 614 27.62 8.57 -30.15
N SER A 615 26.60 9.32 -30.59
CA SER A 615 26.79 10.73 -30.95
C SER A 615 27.15 11.52 -29.71
N TYR A 616 28.33 12.17 -29.70
CA TYR A 616 28.79 12.96 -28.56
C TYR A 616 27.78 14.03 -28.15
N VAL A 617 27.14 14.69 -29.12
CA VAL A 617 26.18 15.77 -28.86
C VAL A 617 24.94 15.24 -28.12
N GLU A 618 24.40 14.12 -28.59
CA GLU A 618 23.21 13.48 -28.00
C GLU A 618 23.54 12.88 -26.64
N ALA A 619 24.70 12.22 -26.53
CA ALA A 619 25.18 11.65 -25.28
C ALA A 619 25.43 12.73 -24.22
N GLU A 620 26.01 13.88 -24.59
CA GLU A 620 26.22 15.00 -23.68
C GLU A 620 24.90 15.61 -23.20
N GLN A 621 23.95 15.83 -24.11
CA GLN A 621 22.61 16.33 -23.76
C GLN A 621 21.89 15.38 -22.81
N LEU A 622 21.88 14.08 -23.12
CA LEU A 622 21.25 13.06 -22.28
C LEU A 622 21.93 12.95 -20.92
N THR A 623 23.26 13.02 -20.87
CA THR A 623 24.04 12.95 -19.63
C THR A 623 23.70 14.11 -18.70
N ARG A 624 23.66 15.34 -19.24
CA ARG A 624 23.29 16.52 -18.44
C ARG A 624 21.85 16.44 -17.93
N LEU A 625 20.92 15.93 -18.75
CA LEU A 625 19.54 15.69 -18.34
C LEU A 625 19.47 14.65 -17.21
N ALA A 626 20.17 13.53 -17.35
CA ALA A 626 20.22 12.46 -16.36
C ALA A 626 20.78 12.95 -15.01
N LEU A 627 21.85 13.77 -15.03
CA LEU A 627 22.39 14.41 -13.81
C LEU A 627 21.37 15.34 -13.15
N ARG A 628 20.60 16.12 -13.91
CA ARG A 628 19.53 16.97 -13.36
C ARG A 628 18.39 16.14 -12.75
N CYS A 629 18.03 15.01 -13.35
CA CYS A 629 17.07 14.06 -12.75
C CYS A 629 17.57 13.53 -11.40
N CYS A 630 18.89 13.37 -11.24
CA CYS A 630 19.54 12.91 -10.01
C CYS A 630 19.80 14.01 -8.96
N ASP A 631 19.33 15.24 -9.14
CA ASP A 631 19.60 16.33 -8.19
C ASP A 631 19.05 15.98 -6.79
N THR A 632 19.85 16.21 -5.76
CA THR A 632 19.46 15.99 -4.35
C THR A 632 18.26 16.85 -3.98
N ASN A 633 18.08 18.01 -4.60
CA ASN A 633 16.92 18.86 -4.44
C ASN A 633 15.80 18.50 -5.43
N ARG A 634 14.69 17.94 -4.91
CA ARG A 634 13.50 17.58 -5.70
C ARG A 634 12.96 18.69 -6.59
N SER A 635 13.06 19.96 -6.19
CA SER A 635 12.54 21.08 -6.98
C SER A 635 13.41 21.48 -8.17
N ARG A 636 14.66 20.99 -8.23
CA ARG A 636 15.58 21.21 -9.36
C ARG A 636 15.50 20.11 -10.42
N ARG A 637 14.85 18.99 -10.08
CA ARG A 637 14.63 17.88 -11.01
C ARG A 637 13.68 18.36 -12.14
N PRO A 638 13.97 18.02 -13.40
CA PRO A 638 13.16 18.45 -14.53
C PRO A 638 11.78 17.79 -14.53
N ASP A 639 10.82 18.45 -15.16
CA ASP A 639 9.51 17.86 -15.40
C ASP A 639 9.56 16.81 -16.53
N LEU A 640 8.89 15.67 -16.34
CA LEU A 640 8.98 14.55 -17.28
C LEU A 640 8.41 14.91 -18.66
N ALA A 641 7.23 15.52 -18.71
CA ALA A 641 6.53 15.76 -19.98
C ALA A 641 7.09 16.96 -20.74
N SER A 642 7.35 18.05 -20.03
CA SER A 642 7.71 19.33 -20.66
C SER A 642 9.20 19.50 -20.95
N GLU A 643 10.07 18.77 -20.26
CA GLU A 643 11.52 18.83 -20.44
C GLU A 643 12.12 17.48 -20.85
N VAL A 644 11.98 16.45 -20.01
CA VAL A 644 12.70 15.17 -20.18
C VAL A 644 12.29 14.44 -21.46
N TYR A 645 10.98 14.26 -21.65
CA TYR A 645 10.43 13.57 -22.81
C TYR A 645 10.77 14.29 -24.11
N LYS A 646 10.78 15.64 -24.13
CA LYS A 646 11.16 16.42 -25.33
C LYS A 646 12.61 16.20 -25.75
N VAL A 647 13.54 16.12 -24.80
CA VAL A 647 14.95 15.83 -25.11
C VAL A 647 15.10 14.40 -25.62
N LEU A 648 14.45 13.43 -24.98
CA LEU A 648 14.46 12.03 -25.42
C LEU A 648 13.85 11.87 -26.81
N GLU A 649 12.73 12.52 -27.08
CA GLU A 649 12.06 12.50 -28.37
C GLU A 649 12.89 13.18 -29.47
N LEU A 650 13.58 14.29 -29.14
CA LEU A 650 14.51 14.93 -30.08
C LEU A 650 15.65 14.00 -30.48
N ILE A 651 16.30 13.34 -29.51
CA ILE A 651 17.35 12.35 -29.77
C ILE A 651 16.78 11.13 -30.51
N ARG A 652 15.55 10.72 -30.21
CA ARG A 652 14.91 9.62 -30.96
C ARG A 652 14.67 9.97 -32.43
N ASN A 653 14.30 11.21 -32.70
CA ASN A 653 14.00 11.67 -34.06
C ASN A 653 15.26 11.85 -34.93
N THR A 654 16.44 12.08 -34.33
CA THR A 654 17.71 12.13 -35.07
C THR A 654 18.19 10.76 -35.54
N ILE A 655 17.70 9.68 -34.94
CA ILE A 655 18.03 8.28 -35.30
C ILE A 655 17.36 7.85 -36.62
N GLY A 656 16.39 8.62 -37.13
CA GLY A 656 15.51 8.18 -38.23
C GLY A 656 14.56 7.06 -37.77
N PRO A 657 13.58 6.64 -38.61
CA PRO A 657 12.81 5.44 -38.28
C PRO A 657 13.78 4.26 -38.16
N LEU A 658 13.78 3.57 -37.00
CA LEU A 658 14.64 2.44 -36.63
C LEU A 658 14.56 1.21 -37.57
N SER A 659 13.99 1.35 -38.76
CA SER A 659 13.72 0.30 -39.74
C SER A 659 14.92 -0.05 -40.64
N THR A 660 16.06 0.62 -40.48
CA THR A 660 17.24 0.36 -41.31
C THR A 660 18.49 0.52 -40.48
N ILE A 661 19.07 -0.61 -40.03
CA ILE A 661 20.50 -0.97 -40.13
C ILE A 661 20.71 -2.29 -39.35
N HIS A 662 20.71 -3.41 -40.12
CA HIS A 662 21.39 -4.72 -39.94
C HIS A 662 21.21 -5.52 -38.63
N ALA A 663 20.85 -6.82 -38.60
CA ALA A 663 20.72 -7.84 -39.64
C ALA A 663 19.89 -9.04 -39.10
N GLY A 664 18.99 -9.59 -39.92
CA GLY A 664 18.30 -10.86 -39.67
C GLY A 664 16.88 -10.91 -40.24
N SER A 665 16.78 -11.21 -41.54
CA SER A 665 15.55 -11.44 -42.33
C SER A 665 14.53 -10.30 -42.42
N GLU A 666 14.48 -9.69 -43.61
CA GLU A 666 13.29 -9.01 -44.12
C GLU A 666 12.09 -9.96 -44.10
N GLN A 667 11.20 -9.77 -43.12
CA GLN A 667 9.78 -9.94 -43.38
C GLN A 667 9.19 -8.55 -43.28
N LEU A 668 8.67 -8.06 -44.41
CA LEU A 668 7.60 -7.06 -44.44
C LEU A 668 6.72 -7.34 -43.22
N ARG A 669 6.50 -6.36 -42.32
CA ARG A 669 5.55 -6.50 -41.21
C ARG A 669 4.20 -6.86 -41.81
N GLN A 670 3.92 -8.15 -41.95
CA GLN A 670 2.62 -8.64 -42.34
C GLN A 670 1.75 -8.61 -41.09
N PRO A 671 0.51 -8.14 -41.18
CA PRO A 671 -0.44 -8.28 -40.07
C PRO A 671 -0.47 -9.76 -39.64
N PRO A 672 -0.58 -10.08 -38.34
CA PRO A 672 -0.78 -11.44 -37.90
C PRO A 672 -1.92 -12.11 -38.68
N ASP A 673 -1.81 -13.41 -39.00
CA ASP A 673 -2.83 -14.14 -39.75
C ASP A 673 -4.23 -14.04 -39.10
N SER A 674 -4.27 -13.86 -37.77
CA SER A 674 -5.50 -13.65 -37.00
C SER A 674 -6.24 -12.36 -37.36
N PHE A 675 -5.60 -11.39 -38.02
CA PHE A 675 -6.22 -10.13 -38.40
C PHE A 675 -7.01 -10.25 -39.71
N PHE A 676 -6.72 -11.28 -40.50
CA PHE A 676 -7.37 -11.50 -41.79
C PHE A 676 -8.65 -12.30 -41.65
N CYS A 677 -9.70 -11.86 -42.34
CA CYS A 677 -10.94 -12.61 -42.42
C CYS A 677 -10.70 -13.93 -43.18
N PRO A 678 -11.12 -15.09 -42.64
CA PRO A 678 -10.95 -16.37 -43.32
C PRO A 678 -11.64 -16.45 -44.69
N ILE A 679 -12.72 -15.67 -44.90
CA ILE A 679 -13.50 -15.63 -46.15
C ILE A 679 -12.88 -14.67 -47.16
N SER A 680 -12.72 -13.38 -46.82
CA SER A 680 -12.25 -12.37 -47.78
C SER A 680 -10.73 -12.29 -47.90
N LYS A 681 -9.97 -12.86 -46.96
CA LYS A 681 -8.50 -12.74 -46.87
C LYS A 681 -8.01 -11.28 -46.79
N GLU A 682 -8.87 -10.39 -46.30
CA GLU A 682 -8.57 -8.99 -46.01
C GLU A 682 -8.57 -8.74 -44.50
N ILE A 683 -7.87 -7.71 -44.03
CA ILE A 683 -7.88 -7.30 -42.62
C ILE A 683 -9.32 -6.97 -42.20
N MET A 684 -9.76 -7.54 -41.07
CA MET A 684 -11.11 -7.34 -40.54
C MET A 684 -11.28 -5.94 -39.97
N MET A 685 -12.32 -5.23 -40.40
CA MET A 685 -12.69 -3.92 -39.87
C MET A 685 -13.72 -4.03 -38.75
N ASP A 686 -14.58 -5.06 -38.81
CA ASP A 686 -15.61 -5.33 -37.81
C ASP A 686 -15.66 -6.84 -37.47
N PRO A 687 -14.64 -7.37 -36.79
CA PRO A 687 -14.51 -8.81 -36.52
C PRO A 687 -15.63 -9.32 -35.59
N HIS A 688 -16.25 -10.44 -35.96
CA HIS A 688 -17.31 -11.11 -35.20
C HIS A 688 -17.09 -12.63 -35.14
N VAL A 689 -17.32 -13.21 -33.97
CA VAL A 689 -17.21 -14.66 -33.72
C VAL A 689 -18.52 -15.35 -34.09
N ALA A 690 -18.43 -16.43 -34.87
CA ALA A 690 -19.56 -17.32 -35.16
C ALA A 690 -19.57 -18.54 -34.23
N ALA A 691 -20.61 -19.38 -34.32
CA ALA A 691 -20.81 -20.54 -33.44
C ALA A 691 -19.70 -21.61 -33.51
N ASP A 692 -18.88 -21.59 -34.56
CA ASP A 692 -17.72 -22.45 -34.75
C ASP A 692 -16.47 -21.95 -33.99
N GLY A 693 -16.55 -20.80 -33.32
CA GLY A 693 -15.45 -20.17 -32.59
C GLY A 693 -14.47 -19.39 -33.49
N PHE A 694 -14.69 -19.34 -34.80
CA PHE A 694 -13.88 -18.53 -35.71
C PHE A 694 -14.38 -17.09 -35.78
N THR A 695 -13.44 -16.17 -36.01
CA THR A 695 -13.76 -14.74 -36.19
C THR A 695 -13.74 -14.39 -37.68
N TYR A 696 -14.76 -13.65 -38.12
CA TYR A 696 -14.95 -13.22 -39.50
C TYR A 696 -15.25 -11.72 -39.57
N GLU A 697 -15.01 -11.09 -40.72
CA GLU A 697 -15.55 -9.77 -41.02
C GLU A 697 -17.09 -9.85 -41.06
N LEU A 698 -17.77 -9.02 -40.26
CA LEU A 698 -19.23 -9.06 -40.09
C LEU A 698 -19.98 -9.14 -41.42
N ARG A 699 -19.57 -8.31 -42.38
CA ARG A 699 -20.23 -8.25 -43.70
C ARG A 699 -20.09 -9.55 -44.49
N GLN A 700 -18.97 -10.26 -44.34
CA GLN A 700 -18.69 -11.49 -45.09
C GLN A 700 -19.45 -12.68 -44.50
N ILE A 701 -19.42 -12.84 -43.18
CA ILE A 701 -20.14 -13.95 -42.54
C ILE A 701 -21.66 -13.79 -42.63
N ARG A 702 -22.18 -12.55 -42.60
CA ARG A 702 -23.61 -12.31 -42.86
C ARG A 702 -24.01 -12.70 -44.27
N ARG A 703 -23.24 -12.29 -45.29
CA ARG A 703 -23.50 -12.70 -46.68
C ARG A 703 -23.48 -14.22 -46.87
N TRP A 704 -22.59 -14.92 -46.18
CA TRP A 704 -22.54 -16.38 -46.20
C TRP A 704 -23.83 -16.99 -45.63
N LEU A 705 -24.27 -16.55 -44.44
CA LEU A 705 -25.49 -17.03 -43.80
C LEU A 705 -26.77 -16.65 -44.56
N ASP A 706 -26.82 -15.42 -45.10
CA ASP A 706 -27.94 -14.91 -45.89
C ASP A 706 -28.04 -15.58 -47.27
N GLY A 707 -26.92 -16.13 -47.76
CA GLY A 707 -26.86 -16.96 -48.98
C GLY A 707 -27.48 -18.35 -48.83
N GLY A 708 -28.02 -18.69 -47.67
CA GLY A 708 -28.68 -19.97 -47.39
C GLY A 708 -27.77 -21.05 -46.82
N HIS A 709 -26.50 -20.74 -46.55
CA HIS A 709 -25.56 -21.67 -45.92
C HIS A 709 -25.79 -21.78 -44.41
N ASP A 710 -25.75 -22.99 -43.87
CA ASP A 710 -25.84 -23.29 -42.44
C ASP A 710 -24.57 -23.98 -41.88
N THR A 711 -23.51 -24.04 -42.68
CA THR A 711 -22.21 -24.62 -42.32
C THR A 711 -21.13 -23.56 -42.09
N SER A 712 -20.12 -23.91 -41.29
CA SER A 712 -18.93 -23.11 -41.01
C SER A 712 -18.13 -22.87 -42.31
N PRO A 713 -17.81 -21.61 -42.65
CA PRO A 713 -16.96 -21.31 -43.80
C PRO A 713 -15.54 -21.91 -43.71
N CYS A 714 -15.03 -22.13 -42.51
CA CYS A 714 -13.67 -22.67 -42.29
C CYS A 714 -13.62 -24.20 -42.27
N THR A 715 -14.64 -24.86 -41.72
CA THR A 715 -14.61 -26.31 -41.48
C THR A 715 -15.65 -27.10 -42.26
N ASN A 716 -16.61 -26.41 -42.89
CA ASN A 716 -17.78 -26.98 -43.57
C ASN A 716 -18.68 -27.88 -42.68
N ILE A 717 -18.58 -27.73 -41.35
CA ILE A 717 -19.42 -28.42 -40.37
C ILE A 717 -20.66 -27.56 -40.07
N PRO A 718 -21.86 -28.12 -39.86
CA PRO A 718 -23.05 -27.36 -39.47
C PRO A 718 -22.82 -26.49 -38.24
N LEU A 719 -23.22 -25.21 -38.31
CA LEU A 719 -23.12 -24.29 -37.19
C LEU A 719 -24.20 -24.59 -36.14
N ALA A 720 -23.82 -24.62 -34.87
CA ALA A 720 -24.77 -24.86 -33.77
C ALA A 720 -25.86 -23.78 -33.69
N HIS A 721 -25.53 -22.54 -34.05
CA HIS A 721 -26.48 -21.42 -34.18
C HIS A 721 -25.96 -20.35 -35.14
N ARG A 722 -26.84 -19.43 -35.57
CA ARG A 722 -26.49 -18.32 -36.49
C ARG A 722 -26.13 -17.00 -35.79
N ASN A 723 -26.09 -16.98 -34.46
CA ASN A 723 -25.71 -15.77 -33.71
C ASN A 723 -24.24 -15.40 -33.95
N LEU A 724 -23.99 -14.11 -34.13
CA LEU A 724 -22.66 -13.51 -34.32
C LEU A 724 -22.37 -12.59 -33.14
N ILE A 725 -21.23 -12.77 -32.50
CA ILE A 725 -20.82 -12.00 -31.32
C ILE A 725 -19.68 -11.06 -31.73
N PRO A 726 -19.77 -9.74 -31.50
CA PRO A 726 -18.67 -8.83 -31.81
C PRO A 726 -17.37 -9.21 -31.08
N ASN A 727 -16.26 -9.30 -31.80
CA ASN A 727 -14.93 -9.54 -31.23
C ASN A 727 -14.21 -8.20 -31.01
N HIS A 728 -14.62 -7.48 -29.96
CA HIS A 728 -14.04 -6.17 -29.65
C HIS A 728 -12.55 -6.23 -29.33
N ALA A 729 -12.07 -7.34 -28.76
CA ALA A 729 -10.65 -7.54 -28.46
C ALA A 729 -9.80 -7.59 -29.74
N LEU A 730 -10.20 -8.40 -30.73
CA LEU A 730 -9.51 -8.46 -32.01
C LEU A 730 -9.63 -7.14 -32.79
N ARG A 731 -10.80 -6.47 -32.70
CA ARG A 731 -10.99 -5.16 -33.33
C ARG A 731 -10.03 -4.11 -32.77
N SER A 732 -9.85 -4.07 -31.45
CA SER A 732 -8.85 -3.18 -30.83
C SER A 732 -7.43 -3.56 -31.24
N ALA A 733 -7.09 -4.84 -31.26
CA ALA A 733 -5.77 -5.31 -31.68
C ALA A 733 -5.43 -4.94 -33.15
N ILE A 734 -6.43 -4.99 -34.05
CA ILE A 734 -6.27 -4.58 -35.44
C ILE A 734 -6.09 -3.05 -35.56
N LEU A 735 -6.81 -2.27 -34.77
CA LEU A 735 -6.71 -0.79 -34.79
C LEU A 735 -5.43 -0.26 -34.14
N GLU A 736 -4.84 -1.03 -33.22
CA GLU A 736 -3.58 -0.71 -32.54
C GLU A 736 -2.32 -1.03 -33.37
N TRP A 737 -2.45 -1.90 -34.38
CA TRP A 737 -1.40 -2.24 -35.34
C TRP A 737 -1.36 -1.26 -36.50
#